data_AF-A0A4Z1JUG5-F1
#
_entry.id   AF-A0A4Z1JUG5-F1
#
_cell.length_a   1.000
_cell.length_b   1.000
_cell.length_c   1.000
_cell.angle_alpha   90.00
_cell.angle_beta   90.00
_cell.angle_gamma   90.00
#
_symmetry.space_group_name_H-M   'P 1'
#
loop_
_entity.id
_entity.type
_entity.pdbx_description
1 polymer ?
#
loop_
_entity_poly.entity_id
_entity_poly.type
_entity_poly.pdbx_seq_one_letter_code
_entity_poly.pdbx_strand_id
1 'polypeptide(L)'
;MRLPLNLLCLTLSILPRTFAVFADEAYTVDYHHELLGLPQSDTTFFYKPRETEQGALLYTLSDLGVLGAVNPGTGDVRWRQILANNNHHGGGFLRPVEGAGTIISALGNRVDAWDAKSGRQRWGNTFTGQAKDVEVVEGFDNIKDVLTLFEDAGKVVVRKLNGDNGDVVWEYVDASGDLPLQVSTNVRDIFVVTLHGAWGGYSVKVTTLDHLTGERVTEYTLSTKGDVHTPEDVLLVGANSAAPIIAWTDRSLKSLKVNILGKPSDLQTLPLKESDGELTKVSIHAPNLAQSLPHFLVHSHSATSNRADVYHIDMKSGSISKAYEIPKLAGSGAFSTSSQGANVYFTRFTEEETFIFSSMSHGVLGRWPIKAEKQHDRLRFLHGASEVVQKAPDTYAVRSAMVSAEQDWVLVRNGAVAWSRVEGLSGVVAAEWAEIPASESLAETLEAEAHSNPLEAYIHRVNRHINDLEYLPAYLEKLPTRFLSAILPGDLVTPNESVLERDNFGFNKLVIVATQRGRLYALDAGSQGRVVWSSKAFDIPAGKKWDVKSIFVNNAKSTTTVRGSQGEYIIVNTTTGMGLEAINPGQWPPVRSAAIVDSNLGRWVLPIGIDGNPGDIPKDWAPKELLVVRRENGEVRGLKFDIQGADAKPIFTWSFQPPSGQRIVEVVSKPAHDPVASIGRVLGDRTVMYKYLNPNTVLVTAVSDESSIASFYLLDTVSGDVLYSANHEGVDTKKPIASVFTENWFAYSLWSDELSTTTSLHGSKGYQLVVTDLYESPIPNDRGTLGSNANASSLDPSDVPNAGPVLPHVISQSFVVPEAITHMSVSQTRQGITTRQLLCTLESNSIIGIPRYLLDPRRPVGRDPIPAEQEEGLLRYSPVIEFDPKLIISHKREVLGIKGVITSPAILESTSLVFAYGIDVFGTRVNPSAAFDILGKAFNKLSLVATVLALGVGVAVLAPMVRRKQINGRWLNA
;
A
#
# COMPACT_ATOMS: atom_id res chain seq x y z
N MET A 1 35.47 35.43 -37.30
CA MET A 1 36.04 34.09 -37.10
C MET A 1 34.91 33.10 -36.94
N ARG A 2 34.67 32.24 -37.94
CA ARG A 2 33.71 31.13 -37.82
C ARG A 2 34.47 29.95 -37.20
N LEU A 3 34.10 29.55 -35.99
CA LEU A 3 34.63 28.32 -35.41
C LEU A 3 34.21 27.15 -36.33
N PRO A 4 35.15 26.31 -36.80
CA PRO A 4 34.80 25.17 -37.63
C PRO A 4 33.95 24.19 -36.82
N LEU A 5 32.83 23.76 -37.39
CA LEU A 5 31.85 22.83 -36.81
C LEU A 5 32.51 21.58 -36.21
N ASN A 6 33.60 21.13 -36.83
CA ASN A 6 34.40 19.99 -36.37
C ASN A 6 35.02 20.20 -34.99
N LEU A 7 35.43 21.44 -34.65
CA LEU A 7 35.99 21.75 -33.33
C LEU A 7 34.90 21.75 -32.25
N LEU A 8 33.70 22.22 -32.59
CA LEU A 8 32.53 22.19 -31.71
C LEU A 8 32.11 20.73 -31.41
N CYS A 9 32.04 19.88 -32.44
CA CYS A 9 31.74 18.46 -32.28
C CYS A 9 32.81 17.72 -31.46
N LEU A 10 34.10 18.05 -31.65
CA LEU A 10 35.19 17.49 -30.85
C LEU A 10 35.08 17.93 -29.38
N THR A 11 34.80 19.21 -29.11
CA THR A 11 34.61 19.70 -27.73
C THR A 11 33.39 19.09 -27.05
N LEU A 12 32.29 18.86 -27.77
CA LEU A 12 31.10 18.18 -27.24
C LEU A 12 31.36 16.69 -26.97
N SER A 13 32.28 16.05 -27.69
CA SER A 13 32.65 14.65 -27.48
C SER A 13 33.56 14.41 -26.26
N ILE A 14 34.17 15.48 -25.72
CA ILE A 14 35.07 15.46 -24.56
C ILE A 14 34.32 15.84 -23.27
N LEU A 15 33.09 16.36 -23.37
CA LEU A 15 32.25 16.56 -22.19
C LEU A 15 31.97 15.21 -21.52
N PRO A 16 32.10 15.11 -20.19
CA PRO A 16 31.79 13.88 -19.48
C PRO A 16 30.36 13.47 -19.81
N ARG A 17 30.19 12.23 -20.32
CA ARG A 17 28.87 11.66 -20.53
C ARG A 17 28.22 11.51 -19.16
N THR A 18 27.32 12.42 -18.83
CA THR A 18 26.43 12.25 -17.69
C THR A 18 25.49 11.10 -18.04
N PHE A 19 25.73 9.94 -17.45
CA PHE A 19 24.76 8.85 -17.42
C PHE A 19 23.61 9.26 -16.50
N ALA A 20 22.66 10.01 -17.05
CA ALA A 20 21.36 10.23 -16.42
C ALA A 20 20.42 9.09 -16.86
N VAL A 21 19.49 8.70 -16.00
CA VAL A 21 18.30 7.96 -16.45
C VAL A 21 17.61 8.88 -17.44
N PHE A 22 17.48 8.46 -18.69
CA PHE A 22 16.80 9.28 -19.67
C PHE A 22 15.32 9.43 -19.26
N ALA A 23 14.80 10.65 -19.34
CA ALA A 23 13.40 10.94 -18.98
C ALA A 23 12.38 10.21 -19.88
N ASP A 24 12.83 9.62 -21.00
CA ASP A 24 12.03 8.80 -21.92
C ASP A 24 11.89 7.33 -21.49
N GLU A 25 12.63 6.88 -20.46
CA GLU A 25 12.46 5.56 -19.85
C GLU A 25 11.68 5.63 -18.52
N ALA A 26 11.96 6.66 -17.71
CA ALA A 26 11.19 6.93 -16.49
C ALA A 26 9.73 7.27 -16.83
N TYR A 27 8.78 6.86 -15.98
CA TYR A 27 7.33 7.08 -16.12
C TYR A 27 6.64 6.32 -17.26
N THR A 28 7.38 5.50 -18.02
CA THR A 28 6.78 4.70 -19.12
C THR A 28 6.42 3.28 -18.68
N VAL A 29 7.25 2.67 -17.84
CA VAL A 29 7.10 1.28 -17.37
C VAL A 29 6.61 1.19 -15.92
N ASP A 30 6.80 2.26 -15.15
CA ASP A 30 6.46 2.33 -13.74
C ASP A 30 5.19 3.13 -13.50
N TYR A 31 4.45 2.74 -12.47
CA TYR A 31 3.23 3.41 -12.04
C TYR A 31 3.17 3.50 -10.53
N HIS A 32 2.43 4.49 -10.03
CA HIS A 32 2.31 4.78 -8.62
C HIS A 32 0.95 5.39 -8.34
N HIS A 33 0.23 4.75 -7.43
CA HIS A 33 -0.94 5.34 -6.81
C HIS A 33 -0.48 6.05 -5.54
N GLU A 34 -0.38 7.38 -5.62
CA GLU A 34 -0.04 8.25 -4.48
C GLU A 34 -1.27 8.44 -3.58
N LEU A 35 -1.50 7.53 -2.63
CA LEU A 35 -2.73 7.48 -1.85
C LEU A 35 -2.59 8.26 -0.53
N LEU A 36 -3.74 8.66 0.00
CA LEU A 36 -3.87 9.27 1.33
C LEU A 36 -4.58 8.30 2.28
N GLY A 37 -5.50 7.49 1.78
CA GLY A 37 -6.44 6.74 2.62
C GLY A 37 -7.82 7.35 2.58
N LEU A 38 -8.78 6.73 3.27
CA LEU A 38 -10.16 7.16 3.21
C LEU A 38 -10.35 8.47 3.96
N PRO A 39 -10.79 9.54 3.29
CA PRO A 39 -11.10 10.80 3.94
C PRO A 39 -12.20 10.63 4.99
N GLN A 40 -12.01 11.16 6.19
CA GLN A 40 -13.04 11.14 7.25
C GLN A 40 -13.93 12.38 7.16
N SER A 41 -15.18 12.27 7.63
CA SER A 41 -16.18 13.34 7.48
C SER A 41 -15.85 14.61 8.27
N ASP A 42 -15.19 14.46 9.41
CA ASP A 42 -14.86 15.48 10.40
C ASP A 42 -13.46 16.09 10.21
N THR A 43 -12.60 15.45 9.42
CA THR A 43 -11.23 15.89 9.14
C THR A 43 -11.00 16.29 7.67
N THR A 44 -12.06 16.35 6.85
CA THR A 44 -11.97 16.69 5.43
C THR A 44 -12.68 18.00 5.14
N PHE A 45 -11.96 18.96 4.56
CA PHE A 45 -12.53 20.29 4.26
C PHE A 45 -11.77 21.02 3.15
N PHE A 46 -12.44 22.00 2.55
CA PHE A 46 -11.81 22.99 1.67
C PHE A 46 -11.28 24.15 2.51
N TYR A 47 -10.02 24.54 2.29
CA TYR A 47 -9.43 25.66 3.00
C TYR A 47 -8.47 26.45 2.11
N LYS A 48 -8.46 27.78 2.26
CA LYS A 48 -7.59 28.67 1.50
C LYS A 48 -6.26 28.84 2.26
N PRO A 49 -5.11 28.42 1.69
CA PRO A 49 -3.83 28.55 2.37
C PRO A 49 -3.44 30.00 2.66
N ARG A 50 -3.90 30.94 1.84
CA ARG A 50 -3.69 32.39 1.99
C ARG A 50 -4.92 33.14 1.51
N GLU A 51 -5.25 34.25 2.15
CA GLU A 51 -6.40 35.08 1.76
C GLU A 51 -6.25 35.66 0.34
N THR A 52 -5.02 35.92 -0.11
CA THR A 52 -4.72 36.48 -1.43
C THR A 52 -4.70 35.44 -2.55
N GLU A 53 -4.69 34.14 -2.25
CA GLU A 53 -4.70 33.08 -3.26
C GLU A 53 -6.13 32.81 -3.75
N GLN A 54 -6.28 32.64 -5.07
CA GLN A 54 -7.61 32.51 -5.68
C GLN A 54 -8.30 31.15 -5.42
N GLY A 55 -7.60 30.12 -4.97
CA GLY A 55 -8.14 28.76 -4.88
C GLY A 55 -7.91 28.08 -3.53
N ALA A 56 -8.96 27.51 -2.95
CA ALA A 56 -8.83 26.61 -1.79
C ALA A 56 -8.23 25.27 -2.23
N LEU A 57 -7.43 24.66 -1.35
CA LEU A 57 -6.99 23.28 -1.44
C LEU A 57 -7.96 22.37 -0.65
N LEU A 58 -7.94 21.09 -0.96
CA LEU A 58 -8.73 20.08 -0.27
C LEU A 58 -7.81 19.34 0.70
N TYR A 59 -8.12 19.40 2.00
CA TYR A 59 -7.31 18.77 3.05
C TYR A 59 -8.05 17.57 3.61
N THR A 60 -7.30 16.55 4.01
CA THR A 60 -7.84 15.42 4.76
C THR A 60 -6.81 14.84 5.69
N LEU A 61 -7.25 14.38 6.87
CA LEU A 61 -6.54 13.41 7.69
C LEU A 61 -7.28 12.08 7.56
N SER A 62 -6.68 11.14 6.84
CA SER A 62 -7.33 9.87 6.50
C SER A 62 -7.44 8.91 7.69
N ASP A 63 -8.20 7.83 7.51
CA ASP A 63 -8.27 6.71 8.45
C ASP A 63 -6.91 6.00 8.69
N LEU A 64 -5.96 6.16 7.77
CA LEU A 64 -4.59 5.66 7.90
C LEU A 64 -3.67 6.61 8.66
N GLY A 65 -4.16 7.78 9.08
CA GLY A 65 -3.35 8.82 9.71
C GLY A 65 -2.39 9.49 8.73
N VAL A 66 -2.74 9.57 7.45
CA VAL A 66 -2.01 10.39 6.48
C VAL A 66 -2.72 11.73 6.37
N LEU A 67 -1.99 12.79 6.70
CA LEU A 67 -2.42 14.17 6.48
C LEU A 67 -1.97 14.61 5.10
N GLY A 68 -2.83 15.19 4.28
CA GLY A 68 -2.40 15.75 3.02
C GLY A 68 -3.32 16.80 2.42
N ALA A 69 -2.77 17.50 1.43
CA ALA A 69 -3.48 18.48 0.64
C ALA A 69 -3.53 18.03 -0.82
N VAL A 70 -4.72 18.08 -1.42
CA VAL A 70 -4.99 17.73 -2.81
C VAL A 70 -5.42 18.97 -3.58
N ASN A 71 -4.98 19.05 -4.83
CA ASN A 71 -5.45 20.07 -5.76
C ASN A 71 -6.88 19.73 -6.22
N PRO A 72 -7.90 20.54 -5.91
CA PRO A 72 -9.26 20.24 -6.37
C PRO A 72 -9.41 20.28 -7.89
N GLY A 73 -8.54 20.98 -8.62
CA GLY A 73 -8.63 21.04 -10.08
C GLY A 73 -8.26 19.72 -10.78
N THR A 74 -7.27 19.00 -10.23
CA THR A 74 -6.65 17.85 -10.91
C THR A 74 -6.77 16.54 -10.12
N GLY A 75 -6.95 16.62 -8.79
CA GLY A 75 -6.87 15.46 -7.91
C GLY A 75 -5.45 15.10 -7.49
N ASP A 76 -4.43 15.81 -7.96
CA ASP A 76 -3.03 15.51 -7.61
C ASP A 76 -2.72 15.90 -6.16
N VAL A 77 -1.89 15.09 -5.51
CA VAL A 77 -1.35 15.40 -4.18
C VAL A 77 -0.38 16.58 -4.29
N ARG A 78 -0.57 17.59 -3.44
CA ARG A 78 0.35 18.73 -3.32
C ARG A 78 1.47 18.45 -2.33
N TRP A 79 1.09 17.87 -1.19
CA TRP A 79 1.98 17.42 -0.14
C TRP A 79 1.20 16.45 0.75
N ARG A 80 1.91 15.56 1.44
CA ARG A 80 1.35 14.61 2.41
C ARG A 80 2.37 14.24 3.47
N GLN A 81 1.90 13.88 4.66
CA GLN A 81 2.68 13.53 5.83
C GLN A 81 2.04 12.30 6.50
N ILE A 82 2.86 11.30 6.85
CA ILE A 82 2.39 10.16 7.64
C ILE A 82 2.51 10.56 9.12
N LEU A 83 1.38 10.67 9.81
CA LEU A 83 1.34 10.99 11.23
C LEU A 83 1.24 9.74 12.11
N ALA A 84 0.60 8.68 11.58
CA ALA A 84 0.41 7.43 12.30
C ALA A 84 1.59 6.45 12.14
N ASN A 85 2.00 5.85 13.24
CA ASN A 85 2.78 4.60 13.28
C ASN A 85 1.85 3.37 13.22
N ASN A 86 2.37 2.20 12.84
CA ASN A 86 1.59 0.97 12.59
C ASN A 86 0.57 0.54 13.68
N ASN A 87 0.76 0.98 14.93
CA ASN A 87 -0.06 0.61 16.10
C ASN A 87 -1.14 1.65 16.45
N HIS A 88 -1.54 2.52 15.52
CA HIS A 88 -2.57 3.52 15.82
C HIS A 88 -3.96 2.89 15.97
N HIS A 89 -4.53 3.09 17.17
CA HIS A 89 -5.91 2.79 17.55
C HIS A 89 -6.56 4.11 17.98
N GLY A 90 -7.25 4.80 17.07
CA GLY A 90 -7.95 6.05 17.35
C GLY A 90 -8.07 6.96 16.13
N GLY A 91 -9.17 7.70 16.04
CA GLY A 91 -9.35 8.76 15.05
C GLY A 91 -8.41 9.93 15.32
N GLY A 92 -7.96 10.60 14.26
CA GLY A 92 -7.23 11.86 14.36
C GLY A 92 -8.15 13.05 14.17
N PHE A 93 -7.70 14.21 14.61
CA PHE A 93 -8.45 15.46 14.48
C PHE A 93 -7.69 16.43 13.58
N LEU A 94 -8.43 17.22 12.80
CA LEU A 94 -7.87 18.24 11.91
C LEU A 94 -8.75 19.50 11.95
N ARG A 95 -8.13 20.66 12.17
CA ARG A 95 -8.80 21.97 12.16
C ARG A 95 -8.01 23.00 11.36
N PRO A 96 -8.67 23.79 10.49
CA PRO A 96 -8.04 24.95 9.87
C PRO A 96 -7.99 26.13 10.84
N VAL A 97 -6.91 26.91 10.79
CA VAL A 97 -6.81 28.19 11.50
C VAL A 97 -7.16 29.31 10.53
N GLU A 98 -8.43 29.74 10.55
CA GLU A 98 -8.95 30.77 9.64
C GLU A 98 -8.07 32.04 9.62
N GLY A 99 -7.60 32.43 8.43
CA GLY A 99 -6.75 33.61 8.20
C GLY A 99 -5.24 33.42 8.43
N ALA A 100 -4.80 32.34 9.11
CA ALA A 100 -3.39 32.17 9.49
C ALA A 100 -2.54 31.33 8.49
N GLY A 101 -3.20 30.67 7.53
CA GLY A 101 -2.53 29.73 6.62
C GLY A 101 -1.95 28.51 7.33
N THR A 102 -2.55 28.13 8.46
CA THR A 102 -2.12 27.02 9.32
C THR A 102 -3.25 26.00 9.44
N ILE A 103 -2.88 24.73 9.52
CA ILE A 103 -3.79 23.64 9.91
C ILE A 103 -3.20 22.94 11.13
N ILE A 104 -4.06 22.51 12.05
CA ILE A 104 -3.68 21.82 13.29
C ILE A 104 -4.16 20.38 13.22
N SER A 105 -3.25 19.44 13.46
CA SER A 105 -3.59 18.03 13.62
C SER A 105 -3.35 17.57 15.06
N ALA A 106 -4.23 16.71 15.57
CA ALA A 106 -4.00 15.97 16.81
C ALA A 106 -4.22 14.48 16.56
N LEU A 107 -3.23 13.66 16.86
CA LEU A 107 -3.29 12.21 16.66
C LEU A 107 -2.45 11.49 17.71
N GLY A 108 -3.03 10.46 18.33
CA GLY A 108 -2.34 9.72 19.39
C GLY A 108 -1.97 10.66 20.52
N ASN A 109 -0.69 10.79 20.84
CA ASN A 109 -0.22 11.67 21.90
C ASN A 109 0.40 12.98 21.38
N ARG A 110 0.24 13.27 20.08
CA ARG A 110 0.93 14.37 19.39
C ARG A 110 -0.05 15.41 18.87
N VAL A 111 0.36 16.67 18.94
CA VAL A 111 -0.35 17.82 18.35
C VAL A 111 0.65 18.62 17.55
N ASP A 112 0.33 18.89 16.29
CA ASP A 112 1.24 19.54 15.35
C ASP A 112 0.52 20.64 14.56
N ALA A 113 1.23 21.73 14.29
CA ALA A 113 0.79 22.78 13.38
C ALA A 113 1.57 22.72 12.08
N TRP A 114 0.86 22.86 10.96
CA TRP A 114 1.41 22.74 9.62
C TRP A 114 1.13 23.99 8.81
N ASP A 115 2.11 24.41 8.02
CA ASP A 115 1.88 25.39 6.98
C ASP A 115 0.98 24.78 5.89
N ALA A 116 -0.22 25.34 5.71
CA ALA A 116 -1.24 24.76 4.85
C ALA A 116 -0.81 24.64 3.38
N LYS A 117 0.06 25.55 2.92
CA LYS A 117 0.54 25.56 1.53
C LYS A 117 1.64 24.53 1.28
N SER A 118 2.63 24.44 2.16
CA SER A 118 3.84 23.64 1.94
C SER A 118 3.82 22.28 2.63
N GLY A 119 2.92 22.06 3.60
CA GLY A 119 2.90 20.84 4.41
C GLY A 119 4.09 20.73 5.37
N ARG A 120 4.83 21.82 5.57
CA ARG A 120 5.95 21.87 6.53
C ARG A 120 5.40 22.07 7.93
N GLN A 121 5.95 21.32 8.86
CA GLN A 121 5.67 21.50 10.28
C GLN A 121 6.19 22.87 10.75
N ARG A 122 5.34 23.63 11.44
CA ARG A 122 5.70 24.89 12.12
C ARG A 122 6.18 24.61 13.55
N TRP A 123 5.39 23.84 14.29
CA TRP A 123 5.72 23.35 15.62
C TRP A 123 5.02 22.00 15.87
N GLY A 124 5.47 21.28 16.89
CA GLY A 124 4.87 20.01 17.30
C GLY A 124 5.20 19.65 18.72
N ASN A 125 4.18 19.21 19.45
CA ASN A 125 4.27 18.83 20.84
C ASN A 125 3.86 17.39 21.03
N THR A 126 4.55 16.72 21.94
CA THR A 126 4.18 15.38 22.42
C THR A 126 3.77 15.50 23.87
N PHE A 127 2.58 15.01 24.20
CA PHE A 127 2.02 15.02 25.54
C PHE A 127 1.86 13.59 26.08
N THR A 128 1.51 13.47 27.36
CA THR A 128 1.03 12.22 27.96
C THR A 128 -0.45 12.02 27.62
N GLY A 129 -0.88 10.76 27.57
CA GLY A 129 -2.25 10.39 27.22
C GLY A 129 -2.55 10.37 25.71
N GLN A 130 -3.83 10.27 25.37
CA GLN A 130 -4.34 10.24 24.01
C GLN A 130 -5.21 11.47 23.73
N ALA A 131 -4.94 12.16 22.63
CA ALA A 131 -5.76 13.25 22.13
C ALA A 131 -7.18 12.75 21.81
N LYS A 132 -8.18 13.53 22.23
CA LYS A 132 -9.60 13.25 22.05
C LYS A 132 -10.34 14.33 21.29
N ASP A 133 -9.77 15.53 21.20
CA ASP A 133 -10.26 16.59 20.33
C ASP A 133 -9.25 17.72 20.22
N VAL A 134 -9.39 18.54 19.18
CA VAL A 134 -8.67 19.81 19.00
C VAL A 134 -9.62 20.86 18.46
N GLU A 135 -9.53 22.07 18.99
CA GLU A 135 -10.35 23.20 18.56
C GLU A 135 -9.51 24.47 18.48
N VAL A 136 -9.89 25.40 17.61
CA VAL A 136 -9.19 26.69 17.44
C VAL A 136 -9.95 27.77 18.19
N VAL A 137 -9.23 28.59 18.95
CA VAL A 137 -9.82 29.63 19.80
C VAL A 137 -9.27 31.00 19.41
N GLU A 138 -10.12 32.02 19.41
CA GLU A 138 -9.68 33.40 19.15
C GLU A 138 -8.90 33.95 20.35
N GLY A 139 -7.60 34.22 20.16
CA GLY A 139 -6.76 34.89 21.15
C GLY A 139 -6.91 36.41 21.11
N PHE A 140 -6.38 37.08 22.13
CA PHE A 140 -6.51 38.55 22.30
C PHE A 140 -5.64 39.36 21.30
N ASP A 141 -4.54 38.80 20.79
CA ASP A 141 -3.56 39.49 19.94
C ASP A 141 -3.73 39.21 18.44
N ASN A 142 -4.95 38.90 17.97
CA ASN A 142 -5.24 38.37 16.62
C ASN A 142 -4.56 37.03 16.29
N ILE A 143 -3.75 36.47 17.20
CA ILE A 143 -3.22 35.12 17.12
C ILE A 143 -4.30 34.17 17.62
N LYS A 144 -4.57 33.11 16.85
CA LYS A 144 -5.55 32.08 17.22
C LYS A 144 -4.82 30.95 17.91
N ASP A 145 -5.18 30.70 19.16
CA ASP A 145 -4.62 29.65 19.99
C ASP A 145 -5.31 28.32 19.72
N VAL A 146 -4.68 27.24 20.18
CA VAL A 146 -5.16 25.87 19.98
C VAL A 146 -5.57 25.27 21.32
N LEU A 147 -6.80 24.78 21.40
CA LEU A 147 -7.29 24.03 22.54
C LEU A 147 -7.20 22.54 22.24
N THR A 148 -6.61 21.77 23.16
CA THR A 148 -6.47 20.32 23.00
C THR A 148 -7.10 19.60 24.19
N LEU A 149 -7.82 18.52 23.91
CA LEU A 149 -8.41 17.63 24.92
C LEU A 149 -7.67 16.29 24.91
N PHE A 150 -7.26 15.81 26.08
CA PHE A 150 -6.54 14.55 26.25
C PHE A 150 -7.19 13.68 27.33
N GLU A 151 -7.13 12.36 27.11
CA GLU A 151 -7.34 11.34 28.12
C GLU A 151 -5.98 10.83 28.60
N ASP A 152 -5.60 11.12 29.85
CA ASP A 152 -4.32 10.71 30.41
C ASP A 152 -4.51 9.93 31.71
N ALA A 153 -4.29 8.62 31.65
CA ALA A 153 -4.45 7.70 32.78
C ALA A 153 -5.79 7.88 33.54
N GLY A 154 -6.89 8.02 32.80
CA GLY A 154 -8.24 8.24 33.34
C GLY A 154 -8.52 9.67 33.81
N LYS A 155 -7.63 10.62 33.53
CA LYS A 155 -7.83 12.06 33.78
C LYS A 155 -8.17 12.77 32.48
N VAL A 156 -9.00 13.80 32.59
CA VAL A 156 -9.29 14.72 31.50
C VAL A 156 -8.31 15.88 31.58
N VAL A 157 -7.52 16.08 30.53
CA VAL A 157 -6.53 17.17 30.49
C VAL A 157 -6.84 18.07 29.32
N VAL A 158 -7.06 19.35 29.62
CA VAL A 158 -7.31 20.40 28.62
C VAL A 158 -6.15 21.37 28.64
N ARG A 159 -5.57 21.64 27.47
CA ARG A 159 -4.47 22.58 27.31
C ARG A 159 -4.81 23.62 26.28
N LYS A 160 -4.50 24.88 26.59
CA LYS A 160 -4.44 25.94 25.61
C LYS A 160 -2.99 26.12 25.19
N LEU A 161 -2.72 25.96 23.91
CA LEU A 161 -1.41 26.11 23.30
C LEU A 161 -1.37 27.40 22.51
N ASN A 162 -0.25 28.11 22.60
CA ASN A 162 -0.01 29.30 21.79
C ASN A 162 0.02 28.91 20.30
N GLY A 163 -0.73 29.62 19.47
CA GLY A 163 -0.86 29.29 18.04
C GLY A 163 0.44 29.36 17.22
N ASP A 164 1.41 30.17 17.64
CA ASP A 164 2.63 30.44 16.87
C ASP A 164 3.79 29.49 17.19
N ASN A 165 3.95 29.12 18.47
CA ASN A 165 5.07 28.30 18.92
C ASN A 165 4.66 26.98 19.60
N GLY A 166 3.37 26.80 19.91
CA GLY A 166 2.85 25.62 20.60
C GLY A 166 3.06 25.61 22.11
N ASP A 167 3.61 26.65 22.74
CA ASP A 167 3.85 26.67 24.18
C ASP A 167 2.53 26.54 24.95
N VAL A 168 2.54 25.78 26.04
CA VAL A 168 1.37 25.64 26.92
C VAL A 168 1.14 26.97 27.64
N VAL A 169 0.03 27.62 27.34
CA VAL A 169 -0.40 28.87 27.99
C VAL A 169 -0.96 28.56 29.37
N TRP A 170 -1.84 27.57 29.45
CA TRP A 170 -2.37 27.01 30.69
C TRP A 170 -2.82 25.56 30.49
N GLU A 171 -2.94 24.84 31.60
CA GLU A 171 -3.42 23.46 31.66
C GLU A 171 -4.50 23.33 32.74
N TYR A 172 -5.61 22.67 32.38
CA TYR A 172 -6.66 22.27 33.29
C TYR A 172 -6.70 20.74 33.37
N VAL A 173 -6.73 20.20 34.59
CA VAL A 173 -6.79 18.75 34.85
C VAL A 173 -8.01 18.43 35.69
N ASP A 174 -8.89 17.57 35.18
CA ASP A 174 -9.97 16.96 35.95
C ASP A 174 -9.64 15.49 36.23
N ALA A 175 -9.56 15.15 37.53
CA ALA A 175 -9.27 13.81 38.02
C ALA A 175 -10.54 13.06 38.48
N SER A 176 -11.72 13.50 38.03
CA SER A 176 -13.02 12.88 38.31
C SER A 176 -13.15 11.43 37.83
N GLY A 177 -12.32 11.00 36.87
CA GLY A 177 -12.45 9.70 36.20
C GLY A 177 -13.49 9.70 35.08
N ASP A 178 -14.01 10.87 34.70
CA ASP A 178 -14.96 11.02 33.61
C ASP A 178 -14.28 10.75 32.25
N LEU A 179 -15.04 10.21 31.30
CA LEU A 179 -14.52 9.94 29.96
C LEU A 179 -14.56 11.25 29.13
N PRO A 180 -13.43 11.76 28.63
CA PRO A 180 -13.41 12.95 27.78
C PRO A 180 -14.10 12.69 26.45
N LEU A 181 -14.98 13.61 26.04
CA LEU A 181 -15.72 13.50 24.79
C LEU A 181 -15.21 14.51 23.75
N GLN A 182 -15.40 15.81 24.01
CA GLN A 182 -15.06 16.85 23.04
C GLN A 182 -14.90 18.22 23.75
N VAL A 183 -14.16 19.15 23.13
CA VAL A 183 -14.14 20.56 23.55
C VAL A 183 -14.89 21.43 22.56
N SER A 184 -15.47 22.52 23.06
CA SER A 184 -16.19 23.49 22.24
C SER A 184 -15.98 24.88 22.81
N THR A 185 -16.12 25.91 21.98
CA THR A 185 -15.86 27.29 22.39
C THR A 185 -16.97 28.23 21.92
N ASN A 186 -17.18 29.29 22.70
CA ASN A 186 -17.84 30.49 22.22
C ASN A 186 -16.91 31.70 22.41
N VAL A 187 -17.40 32.91 22.13
CA VAL A 187 -16.59 34.15 22.23
C VAL A 187 -16.03 34.40 23.64
N ARG A 188 -16.62 33.83 24.70
CA ARG A 188 -16.30 34.13 26.10
C ARG A 188 -15.76 32.93 26.88
N ASP A 189 -16.30 31.75 26.62
CA ASP A 189 -16.21 30.58 27.48
C ASP A 189 -15.73 29.36 26.69
N ILE A 190 -14.96 28.50 27.37
CA ILE A 190 -14.56 27.19 26.86
C ILE A 190 -15.40 26.13 27.55
N PHE A 191 -16.01 25.25 26.75
CA PHE A 191 -16.82 24.13 27.25
C PHE A 191 -16.07 22.83 27.07
N VAL A 192 -15.83 22.15 28.18
CA VAL A 192 -15.25 20.79 28.23
C VAL A 192 -16.40 19.82 28.46
N VAL A 193 -16.64 18.93 27.51
CA VAL A 193 -17.70 17.94 27.60
C VAL A 193 -17.11 16.58 27.95
N THR A 194 -17.62 15.99 29.03
CA THR A 194 -17.22 14.67 29.51
C THR A 194 -18.45 13.79 29.75
N LEU A 195 -18.26 12.48 29.70
CA LEU A 195 -19.28 11.49 30.02
C LEU A 195 -19.06 10.99 31.45
N HIS A 196 -20.06 11.21 32.30
CA HIS A 196 -20.03 10.94 33.73
C HIS A 196 -20.92 9.74 34.11
N GLY A 197 -20.34 8.78 34.86
CA GLY A 197 -21.03 7.61 35.40
C GLY A 197 -21.23 6.46 34.39
N ALA A 198 -21.17 5.20 34.85
CA ALA A 198 -21.15 4.03 33.94
C ALA A 198 -22.27 2.99 34.17
N TRP A 199 -23.02 3.05 35.28
CA TRP A 199 -24.02 2.02 35.58
C TRP A 199 -25.37 2.32 34.94
N GLY A 200 -25.61 1.73 33.76
CA GLY A 200 -26.87 1.86 33.01
C GLY A 200 -26.91 2.94 31.93
N GLY A 201 -25.81 3.67 31.72
CA GLY A 201 -25.64 4.75 30.73
C GLY A 201 -24.85 5.94 31.30
N TYR A 202 -24.32 6.79 30.42
CA TYR A 202 -23.55 7.98 30.79
C TYR A 202 -24.45 9.21 30.87
N SER A 203 -24.26 10.05 31.90
CA SER A 203 -24.77 11.43 31.88
C SER A 203 -23.72 12.35 31.22
N VAL A 204 -24.17 13.42 30.58
CA VAL A 204 -23.26 14.38 29.94
C VAL A 204 -22.93 15.48 30.93
N LYS A 205 -21.65 15.64 31.28
CA LYS A 205 -21.16 16.69 32.15
C LYS A 205 -20.49 17.78 31.31
N VAL A 206 -20.86 19.02 31.55
CA VAL A 206 -20.31 20.19 30.86
C VAL A 206 -19.62 21.07 31.89
N THR A 207 -18.32 21.25 31.70
CA THR A 207 -17.48 22.11 32.54
C THR A 207 -17.11 23.35 31.75
N THR A 208 -17.39 24.53 32.30
CA THR A 208 -17.06 25.81 31.68
C THR A 208 -15.75 26.33 32.28
N LEU A 209 -14.76 26.59 31.44
CA LEU A 209 -13.47 27.15 31.81
C LEU A 209 -13.36 28.61 31.35
N ASP A 210 -12.66 29.42 32.15
CA ASP A 210 -12.29 30.77 31.79
C ASP A 210 -11.26 30.74 30.65
N HIS A 211 -11.49 31.56 29.62
CA HIS A 211 -10.65 31.58 28.42
C HIS A 211 -9.20 32.02 28.68
N LEU A 212 -8.96 32.84 29.71
CA LEU A 212 -7.66 33.41 30.03
C LEU A 212 -6.88 32.56 31.03
N THR A 213 -7.52 32.15 32.12
CA THR A 213 -6.83 31.47 33.23
C THR A 213 -6.91 29.95 33.14
N GLY A 214 -7.88 29.41 32.38
CA GLY A 214 -8.18 27.98 32.38
C GLY A 214 -8.87 27.50 33.66
N GLU A 215 -9.21 28.40 34.59
CA GLU A 215 -9.89 28.04 35.82
C GLU A 215 -11.36 27.69 35.56
N ARG A 216 -11.86 26.71 36.33
CA ARG A 216 -13.26 26.29 36.23
C ARG A 216 -14.19 27.36 36.78
N VAL A 217 -15.10 27.85 35.92
CA VAL A 217 -16.11 28.86 36.25
C VAL A 217 -17.40 28.21 36.74
N THR A 218 -17.93 27.26 35.96
CA THR A 218 -19.18 26.54 36.27
C THR A 218 -19.12 25.09 35.81
N GLU A 219 -20.00 24.27 36.37
CA GLU A 219 -20.14 22.86 36.01
C GLU A 219 -21.60 22.45 36.15
N TYR A 220 -22.11 21.69 35.19
CA TYR A 220 -23.46 21.13 35.24
C TYR A 220 -23.54 19.79 34.54
N THR A 221 -24.50 18.96 34.94
CA THR A 221 -24.72 17.63 34.38
C THR A 221 -26.10 17.53 33.75
N LEU A 222 -26.15 17.12 32.49
CA LEU A 222 -27.35 16.80 31.74
C LEU A 222 -27.64 15.30 31.88
N SER A 223 -28.79 14.97 32.45
CA SER A 223 -29.25 13.58 32.51
C SER A 223 -29.70 13.12 31.13
N THR A 224 -29.03 12.10 30.59
CA THR A 224 -29.39 11.44 29.33
C THR A 224 -30.48 10.38 29.50
N LYS A 225 -30.89 10.09 30.74
CA LYS A 225 -31.86 9.03 31.07
C LYS A 225 -31.52 7.65 30.50
N GLY A 226 -30.22 7.37 30.29
CA GLY A 226 -29.75 6.10 29.74
C GLY A 226 -29.74 6.04 28.20
N ASP A 227 -29.92 7.17 27.52
CA ASP A 227 -29.87 7.23 26.05
C ASP A 227 -28.44 7.14 25.48
N VAL A 228 -27.41 7.52 26.27
CA VAL A 228 -26.00 7.54 25.86
C VAL A 228 -25.24 6.42 26.57
N HIS A 229 -24.66 5.48 25.81
CA HIS A 229 -23.87 4.36 26.33
C HIS A 229 -22.42 4.37 25.84
N THR A 230 -22.16 5.05 24.72
CA THR A 230 -20.84 5.20 24.11
C THR A 230 -20.65 6.64 23.65
N PRO A 231 -19.40 7.11 23.47
CA PRO A 231 -19.13 8.42 22.88
C PRO A 231 -19.84 8.65 21.53
N GLU A 232 -20.02 7.60 20.73
CA GLU A 232 -20.65 7.65 19.40
C GLU A 232 -22.16 7.95 19.43
N ASP A 233 -22.82 7.73 20.58
CA ASP A 233 -24.24 8.06 20.75
C ASP A 233 -24.48 9.58 20.80
N VAL A 234 -23.44 10.37 21.07
CA VAL A 234 -23.47 11.83 20.98
C VAL A 234 -23.16 12.24 19.54
N LEU A 235 -24.18 12.72 18.83
CA LEU A 235 -24.13 12.96 17.38
C LEU A 235 -23.34 14.21 16.99
N LEU A 236 -23.28 15.19 17.88
CA LEU A 236 -22.58 16.45 17.68
C LEU A 236 -22.28 17.09 19.03
N VAL A 237 -21.03 17.52 19.21
CA VAL A 237 -20.64 18.46 20.27
C VAL A 237 -19.88 19.59 19.61
N GLY A 238 -20.37 20.81 19.82
CA GLY A 238 -19.80 21.97 19.15
C GLY A 238 -20.19 22.04 17.68
N ALA A 239 -20.62 23.23 17.31
CA ALA A 239 -20.75 23.78 15.97
C ALA A 239 -21.51 25.10 16.14
N ASN A 240 -21.15 26.08 15.32
CA ASN A 240 -21.50 27.48 15.43
C ASN A 240 -20.98 28.08 16.73
N SER A 241 -19.78 28.67 16.70
CA SER A 241 -19.17 29.27 17.90
C SER A 241 -20.04 30.37 18.54
N ALA A 242 -21.07 30.90 17.85
CA ALA A 242 -22.03 31.79 18.48
C ALA A 242 -22.99 31.05 19.43
N ALA A 243 -23.49 29.88 19.05
CA ALA A 243 -24.36 29.02 19.88
C ALA A 243 -23.96 27.54 19.77
N PRO A 244 -22.87 27.14 20.44
CA PRO A 244 -22.43 25.76 20.41
C PRO A 244 -23.48 24.86 21.06
N ILE A 245 -23.81 23.75 20.39
CA ILE A 245 -24.80 22.78 20.86
C ILE A 245 -24.16 21.43 21.17
N ILE A 246 -24.85 20.65 21.98
CA ILE A 246 -24.66 19.22 22.14
C ILE A 246 -25.98 18.50 21.82
N ALA A 247 -25.89 17.40 21.09
CA ALA A 247 -27.07 16.66 20.68
C ALA A 247 -26.87 15.15 20.63
N TRP A 248 -27.88 14.41 21.09
CA TRP A 248 -27.96 12.95 21.05
C TRP A 248 -29.41 12.52 20.83
N THR A 249 -29.63 11.30 20.36
CA THR A 249 -30.97 10.74 20.15
C THR A 249 -31.40 9.85 21.29
N ASP A 250 -32.71 9.64 21.44
CA ASP A 250 -33.20 8.53 22.23
C ASP A 250 -32.85 7.17 21.58
N ARG A 251 -32.85 6.10 22.37
CA ARG A 251 -32.51 4.74 21.91
C ARG A 251 -33.38 4.22 20.76
N SER A 252 -34.58 4.76 20.61
CA SER A 252 -35.52 4.39 19.53
C SER A 252 -35.40 5.27 18.28
N LEU A 253 -34.47 6.23 18.27
CA LEU A 253 -34.30 7.25 17.23
C LEU A 253 -35.58 8.05 16.93
N LYS A 254 -36.46 8.24 17.92
CA LYS A 254 -37.75 8.96 17.78
C LYS A 254 -37.68 10.43 18.16
N SER A 255 -36.76 10.78 19.05
CA SER A 255 -36.55 12.15 19.47
C SER A 255 -35.07 12.50 19.53
N LEU A 256 -34.76 13.73 19.16
CA LEU A 256 -33.44 14.32 19.27
C LEU A 256 -33.42 15.26 20.48
N LYS A 257 -32.49 15.03 21.41
CA LYS A 257 -32.23 15.89 22.55
C LYS A 257 -31.15 16.87 22.14
N VAL A 258 -31.39 18.17 22.34
CA VAL A 258 -30.44 19.23 22.03
C VAL A 258 -30.34 20.19 23.21
N ASN A 259 -29.11 20.49 23.62
CA ASN A 259 -28.83 21.54 24.60
C ASN A 259 -27.85 22.55 24.01
N ILE A 260 -28.07 23.83 24.31
CA ILE A 260 -27.13 24.90 24.00
C ILE A 260 -26.12 24.96 25.14
N LEU A 261 -24.83 24.81 24.83
CA LEU A 261 -23.78 24.85 25.85
C LEU A 261 -23.76 26.20 26.57
N GLY A 262 -23.63 26.17 27.89
CA GLY A 262 -23.76 27.33 28.76
C GLY A 262 -25.19 27.63 29.25
N LYS A 263 -26.20 26.89 28.79
CA LYS A 263 -27.61 27.03 29.24
C LYS A 263 -28.14 25.70 29.83
N PRO A 264 -27.84 25.40 31.11
CA PRO A 264 -28.13 24.08 31.71
C PRO A 264 -29.62 23.73 31.83
N SER A 265 -30.51 24.73 31.91
CA SER A 265 -31.96 24.54 32.04
C SER A 265 -32.67 24.20 30.72
N ASP A 266 -31.98 24.30 29.59
CA ASP A 266 -32.62 24.41 28.27
C ASP A 266 -32.42 23.13 27.43
N LEU A 267 -32.60 21.96 28.03
CA LEU A 267 -32.59 20.69 27.29
C LEU A 267 -33.91 20.55 26.50
N GLN A 268 -33.84 20.70 25.17
CA GLN A 268 -34.99 20.66 24.29
C GLN A 268 -35.10 19.30 23.61
N THR A 269 -36.33 18.80 23.44
CA THR A 269 -36.63 17.55 22.74
C THR A 269 -37.31 17.85 21.42
N LEU A 270 -36.66 17.52 20.32
CA LEU A 270 -37.15 17.71 18.96
C LEU A 270 -37.68 16.36 18.42
N PRO A 271 -38.93 16.28 17.95
CA PRO A 271 -39.47 15.04 17.40
C PRO A 271 -38.81 14.71 16.06
N LEU A 272 -38.36 13.46 15.89
CA LEU A 272 -37.88 12.93 14.62
C LEU A 272 -39.04 12.26 13.90
N LYS A 273 -39.37 12.75 12.71
CA LYS A 273 -40.44 12.15 11.88
C LYS A 273 -39.92 10.89 11.19
N GLU A 274 -40.63 9.78 11.38
CA GLU A 274 -40.44 8.57 10.59
C GLU A 274 -40.70 8.85 9.10
N SER A 275 -39.90 8.26 8.21
CA SER A 275 -39.98 8.50 6.77
C SER A 275 -40.76 7.41 6.03
N ASP A 276 -40.38 6.13 6.22
CA ASP A 276 -40.96 4.90 5.62
C ASP A 276 -40.59 3.65 6.45
N GLY A 277 -40.49 3.80 7.77
CA GLY A 277 -40.02 2.75 8.68
C GLY A 277 -39.09 3.31 9.75
N GLU A 278 -38.59 2.42 10.59
CA GLU A 278 -37.67 2.79 11.67
C GLU A 278 -36.42 3.47 11.10
N LEU A 279 -36.02 4.56 11.77
CA LEU A 279 -34.79 5.27 11.42
C LEU A 279 -33.60 4.37 11.74
N THR A 280 -32.63 4.34 10.85
CA THR A 280 -31.40 3.54 11.01
C THR A 280 -30.22 4.39 11.44
N LYS A 281 -30.19 5.67 11.03
CA LYS A 281 -29.11 6.60 11.34
C LYS A 281 -29.60 8.05 11.33
N VAL A 282 -29.14 8.83 12.30
CA VAL A 282 -29.31 10.29 12.35
C VAL A 282 -27.93 10.95 12.36
N SER A 283 -27.74 12.00 11.59
CA SER A 283 -26.51 12.80 11.58
C SER A 283 -26.84 14.28 11.61
N ILE A 284 -26.01 15.08 12.28
CA ILE A 284 -26.22 16.52 12.39
C ILE A 284 -25.12 17.24 11.63
N HIS A 285 -25.51 18.27 10.89
CA HIS A 285 -24.61 19.10 10.11
C HIS A 285 -24.81 20.56 10.53
N ALA A 286 -23.74 21.21 10.98
CA ALA A 286 -23.78 22.55 11.50
C ALA A 286 -22.53 23.34 11.04
N PRO A 287 -22.60 24.68 10.95
CA PRO A 287 -21.49 25.51 10.50
C PRO A 287 -20.43 25.65 11.60
N ASN A 288 -19.16 25.87 11.27
CA ASN A 288 -18.08 25.95 12.28
C ASN A 288 -17.54 27.36 12.51
N LEU A 289 -18.04 28.38 11.78
CA LEU A 289 -17.57 29.76 11.93
C LEU A 289 -18.41 30.51 12.98
N ALA A 290 -17.77 31.36 13.77
CA ALA A 290 -18.43 32.18 14.80
C ALA A 290 -19.46 33.16 14.21
N GLN A 291 -19.20 33.67 13.00
CA GLN A 291 -20.07 34.61 12.30
C GLN A 291 -21.23 33.93 11.56
N SER A 292 -21.24 32.60 11.43
CA SER A 292 -22.28 31.87 10.72
C SER A 292 -23.63 32.00 11.41
N LEU A 293 -24.71 32.04 10.64
CA LEU A 293 -26.05 32.00 11.21
C LEU A 293 -26.27 30.71 12.03
N PRO A 294 -26.98 30.79 13.18
CA PRO A 294 -27.16 29.68 14.12
C PRO A 294 -28.23 28.70 13.65
N HIS A 295 -27.96 28.05 12.52
CA HIS A 295 -28.76 26.99 11.95
C HIS A 295 -27.99 25.68 11.95
N PHE A 296 -28.70 24.58 12.15
CA PHE A 296 -28.18 23.24 11.97
C PHE A 296 -29.20 22.37 11.25
N LEU A 297 -28.70 21.35 10.57
CA LEU A 297 -29.48 20.41 9.80
C LEU A 297 -29.42 19.04 10.48
N VAL A 298 -30.59 18.46 10.70
CA VAL A 298 -30.76 17.09 11.19
C VAL A 298 -31.11 16.21 10.00
N HIS A 299 -30.22 15.29 9.67
CA HIS A 299 -30.36 14.37 8.54
C HIS A 299 -30.76 12.99 9.07
N SER A 300 -31.92 12.50 8.63
CA SER A 300 -32.51 11.23 9.08
C SER A 300 -32.55 10.23 7.94
N HIS A 301 -32.08 9.01 8.20
CA HIS A 301 -32.04 7.90 7.25
C HIS A 301 -32.97 6.77 7.68
N SER A 302 -33.69 6.19 6.72
CA SER A 302 -34.29 4.87 6.84
C SER A 302 -33.61 3.89 5.87
N ALA A 303 -34.03 2.63 5.88
CA ALA A 303 -33.51 1.63 4.94
C ALA A 303 -33.75 1.99 3.46
N THR A 304 -34.76 2.80 3.17
CA THR A 304 -35.24 3.05 1.79
C THR A 304 -35.22 4.53 1.39
N SER A 305 -35.05 5.46 2.33
CA SER A 305 -35.17 6.90 2.06
C SER A 305 -34.35 7.75 3.02
N ASN A 306 -34.12 9.00 2.64
CA ASN A 306 -33.49 10.00 3.49
C ASN A 306 -34.26 11.34 3.43
N ARG A 307 -34.25 12.07 4.54
CA ARG A 307 -34.87 13.39 4.70
C ARG A 307 -34.02 14.26 5.61
N ALA A 308 -34.21 15.58 5.55
CA ALA A 308 -33.54 16.47 6.48
C ALA A 308 -34.46 17.59 6.97
N ASP A 309 -34.27 18.00 8.22
CA ASP A 309 -34.97 19.12 8.84
C ASP A 309 -33.95 20.17 9.28
N VAL A 310 -34.20 21.44 8.96
CA VAL A 310 -33.31 22.54 9.32
C VAL A 310 -33.91 23.29 10.50
N TYR A 311 -33.11 23.51 11.53
CA TYR A 311 -33.49 24.18 12.77
C TYR A 311 -32.73 25.49 12.92
N HIS A 312 -33.39 26.47 13.55
CA HIS A 312 -32.85 27.77 13.91
C HIS A 312 -32.78 27.90 15.43
N ILE A 313 -31.66 28.41 15.92
CA ILE A 313 -31.47 28.75 17.33
C ILE A 313 -31.62 30.26 17.48
N ASP A 314 -32.62 30.70 18.23
CA ASP A 314 -32.74 32.10 18.60
C ASP A 314 -31.74 32.41 19.74
N MET A 315 -30.71 33.18 19.41
CA MET A 315 -29.65 33.60 20.35
C MET A 315 -30.19 34.31 21.60
N LYS A 316 -31.30 35.05 21.49
CA LYS A 316 -31.86 35.83 22.60
C LYS A 316 -32.66 34.94 23.55
N SER A 317 -33.60 34.16 23.02
CA SER A 317 -34.47 33.30 23.84
C SER A 317 -33.83 31.96 24.20
N GLY A 318 -32.83 31.49 23.45
CA GLY A 318 -32.32 30.12 23.55
C GLY A 318 -33.25 29.06 22.99
N SER A 319 -34.38 29.43 22.38
CA SER A 319 -35.33 28.47 21.80
C SER A 319 -34.82 27.91 20.47
N ILE A 320 -35.07 26.62 20.25
CA ILE A 320 -34.78 25.93 18.99
C ILE A 320 -36.10 25.71 18.25
N SER A 321 -36.21 26.25 17.05
CA SER A 321 -37.41 26.14 16.22
C SER A 321 -37.08 25.53 14.87
N LYS A 322 -38.02 24.76 14.31
CA LYS A 322 -37.87 24.22 12.95
C LYS A 322 -38.01 25.36 11.94
N ALA A 323 -36.95 25.62 11.18
CA ALA A 323 -36.95 26.64 10.13
C ALA A 323 -37.70 26.15 8.89
N TYR A 324 -37.31 24.99 8.35
CA TYR A 324 -37.98 24.34 7.22
C TYR A 324 -37.63 22.85 7.14
N GLU A 325 -38.31 22.11 6.27
CA GLU A 325 -37.96 20.73 5.93
C GLU A 325 -37.47 20.60 4.49
N ILE A 326 -36.46 19.75 4.31
CA ILE A 326 -35.96 19.33 3.01
C ILE A 326 -36.69 18.04 2.63
N PRO A 327 -37.36 17.99 1.47
CA PRO A 327 -38.20 16.87 1.08
C PRO A 327 -37.49 15.51 1.14
N LYS A 328 -38.26 14.49 1.51
CA LYS A 328 -37.83 13.09 1.45
C LYS A 328 -37.49 12.69 0.01
N LEU A 329 -36.40 11.95 -0.16
CA LEU A 329 -36.05 11.27 -1.41
C LEU A 329 -35.75 9.80 -1.14
N ALA A 330 -36.02 8.95 -2.14
CA ALA A 330 -35.69 7.53 -2.09
C ALA A 330 -34.17 7.31 -2.17
N GLY A 331 -33.70 6.20 -1.61
CA GLY A 331 -32.30 5.78 -1.66
C GLY A 331 -31.41 6.43 -0.61
N SER A 332 -30.10 6.26 -0.80
CA SER A 332 -29.05 6.86 0.04
C SER A 332 -28.86 8.33 -0.31
N GLY A 333 -28.54 9.16 0.68
CA GLY A 333 -28.20 10.56 0.48
C GLY A 333 -27.11 10.97 1.43
N ALA A 334 -26.32 11.98 1.06
CA ALA A 334 -25.30 12.57 1.91
C ALA A 334 -25.48 14.09 1.95
N PHE A 335 -25.15 14.68 3.10
CA PHE A 335 -25.14 16.13 3.27
C PHE A 335 -23.74 16.61 3.66
N SER A 336 -23.47 17.87 3.32
CA SER A 336 -22.30 18.60 3.79
C SER A 336 -22.68 20.05 4.06
N THR A 337 -21.99 20.68 5.01
CA THR A 337 -22.18 22.09 5.35
C THR A 337 -20.98 22.90 4.91
N SER A 338 -21.24 24.07 4.35
CA SER A 338 -20.22 25.07 4.05
C SER A 338 -20.69 26.44 4.51
N SER A 339 -19.76 27.32 4.85
CA SER A 339 -20.08 28.68 5.31
C SER A 339 -19.22 29.70 4.57
N GLN A 340 -19.82 30.85 4.25
CA GLN A 340 -19.13 32.01 3.69
C GLN A 340 -19.57 33.27 4.44
N GLY A 341 -18.76 33.70 5.40
CA GLY A 341 -19.18 34.74 6.35
C GLY A 341 -20.40 34.25 7.14
N ALA A 342 -21.47 35.04 7.16
CA ALA A 342 -22.71 34.66 7.85
C ALA A 342 -23.56 33.61 7.10
N ASN A 343 -23.36 33.46 5.79
CA ASN A 343 -24.18 32.58 4.97
C ASN A 343 -23.78 31.12 5.19
N VAL A 344 -24.79 30.28 5.45
CA VAL A 344 -24.62 28.83 5.63
C VAL A 344 -25.34 28.11 4.50
N TYR A 345 -24.64 27.18 3.86
CA TYR A 345 -25.17 26.37 2.76
C TYR A 345 -25.13 24.88 3.12
N PHE A 346 -26.25 24.21 2.91
CA PHE A 346 -26.36 22.77 2.99
C PHE A 346 -26.39 22.19 1.58
N THR A 347 -25.44 21.32 1.28
CA THR A 347 -25.38 20.65 -0.02
C THR A 347 -25.80 19.19 0.13
N ARG A 348 -26.85 18.78 -0.59
CA ARG A 348 -27.35 17.40 -0.62
C ARG A 348 -26.85 16.70 -1.88
N PHE A 349 -26.37 15.48 -1.70
CA PHE A 349 -26.00 14.57 -2.79
C PHE A 349 -26.92 13.36 -2.75
N THR A 350 -27.50 13.03 -3.89
CA THR A 350 -28.14 11.74 -4.14
C THR A 350 -27.33 10.99 -5.20
N GLU A 351 -27.80 9.82 -5.64
CA GLU A 351 -27.19 9.09 -6.75
C GLU A 351 -27.36 9.82 -8.10
N GLU A 352 -28.38 10.67 -8.21
CA GLU A 352 -28.78 11.28 -9.48
C GLU A 352 -28.57 12.80 -9.52
N GLU A 353 -28.58 13.49 -8.39
CA GLU A 353 -28.61 14.95 -8.35
C GLU A 353 -27.84 15.55 -7.16
N THR A 354 -27.32 16.75 -7.37
CA THR A 354 -26.76 17.63 -6.33
C THR A 354 -27.65 18.84 -6.14
N PHE A 355 -27.98 19.15 -4.89
CA PHE A 355 -28.80 20.31 -4.52
C PHE A 355 -28.08 21.20 -3.52
N ILE A 356 -28.25 22.51 -3.65
CA ILE A 356 -27.81 23.50 -2.64
C ILE A 356 -29.02 24.17 -2.02
N PHE A 357 -29.02 24.25 -0.70
CA PHE A 357 -30.00 24.99 0.10
C PHE A 357 -29.30 26.07 0.92
N SER A 358 -29.94 27.23 1.07
CA SER A 358 -29.54 28.23 2.07
C SER A 358 -30.11 27.84 3.43
N SER A 359 -29.38 28.03 4.51
CA SER A 359 -29.93 27.82 5.86
C SER A 359 -31.15 28.69 6.19
N MET A 360 -31.40 29.75 5.42
CA MET A 360 -32.51 30.69 5.66
C MET A 360 -33.78 30.37 4.85
N SER A 361 -33.71 29.49 3.85
CA SER A 361 -34.82 29.26 2.92
C SER A 361 -34.87 27.82 2.43
N HIS A 362 -36.09 27.31 2.28
CA HIS A 362 -36.35 26.00 1.67
C HIS A 362 -36.11 26.00 0.15
N GLY A 363 -35.86 27.16 -0.47
CA GLY A 363 -35.61 27.28 -1.90
C GLY A 363 -34.32 26.59 -2.33
N VAL A 364 -34.39 25.85 -3.43
CA VAL A 364 -33.20 25.25 -4.05
C VAL A 364 -32.43 26.35 -4.77
N LEU A 365 -31.23 26.65 -4.28
CA LEU A 365 -30.34 27.67 -4.87
C LEU A 365 -29.65 27.18 -6.15
N GLY A 366 -29.47 25.86 -6.26
CA GLY A 366 -28.86 25.22 -7.41
C GLY A 366 -29.16 23.73 -7.42
N ARG A 367 -29.38 23.20 -8.63
CA ARG A 367 -29.67 21.79 -8.89
C ARG A 367 -28.89 21.36 -10.12
N TRP A 368 -28.11 20.29 -9.99
CA TRP A 368 -27.37 19.71 -11.10
C TRP A 368 -27.55 18.20 -11.14
N PRO A 369 -27.83 17.60 -12.31
CA PRO A 369 -27.81 16.15 -12.46
C PRO A 369 -26.37 15.63 -12.37
N ILE A 370 -26.20 14.49 -11.70
CA ILE A 370 -24.94 13.77 -11.62
C ILE A 370 -24.77 13.00 -12.93
N LYS A 371 -23.78 13.43 -13.73
CA LYS A 371 -23.42 12.76 -14.97
C LYS A 371 -22.35 11.72 -14.66
N ALA A 372 -22.76 10.47 -14.41
CA ALA A 372 -21.82 9.35 -14.37
C ALA A 372 -21.33 9.04 -15.80
N GLU A 373 -20.02 8.84 -15.98
CA GLU A 373 -19.43 8.52 -17.29
C GLU A 373 -19.83 7.13 -17.80
N LYS A 374 -20.15 6.19 -16.88
CA LYS A 374 -20.62 4.84 -17.21
C LYS A 374 -22.07 4.65 -16.76
N GLN A 375 -22.90 4.15 -17.67
CA GLN A 375 -24.36 4.01 -17.49
C GLN A 375 -24.79 3.04 -16.36
N HIS A 376 -23.87 2.22 -15.84
CA HIS A 376 -24.12 1.22 -14.79
C HIS A 376 -23.48 1.56 -13.42
N ASP A 377 -22.68 2.61 -13.31
CA ASP A 377 -22.05 3.03 -12.04
C ASP A 377 -22.88 4.12 -11.36
N ARG A 378 -23.92 3.72 -10.62
CA ARG A 378 -24.60 4.66 -9.71
C ARG A 378 -23.67 4.96 -8.53
N LEU A 379 -23.15 6.19 -8.48
CA LEU A 379 -22.28 6.64 -7.40
C LEU A 379 -23.08 6.85 -6.12
N ARG A 380 -23.03 5.89 -5.21
CA ARG A 380 -23.58 6.04 -3.86
C ARG A 380 -22.56 6.75 -2.97
N PHE A 381 -22.85 7.99 -2.56
CA PHE A 381 -21.99 8.75 -1.65
C PHE A 381 -22.31 8.49 -0.17
N LEU A 382 -21.28 8.39 0.66
CA LEU A 382 -21.38 8.17 2.11
C LEU A 382 -21.32 9.50 2.87
N HIS A 383 -20.28 10.29 2.63
CA HIS A 383 -20.03 11.59 3.25
C HIS A 383 -19.05 12.40 2.39
N GLY A 384 -18.84 13.66 2.74
CA GLY A 384 -17.87 14.52 2.06
C GLY A 384 -17.93 15.97 2.50
N ALA A 385 -17.14 16.79 1.83
CA ALA A 385 -17.07 18.24 2.04
C ALA A 385 -17.48 18.98 0.76
N SER A 386 -18.10 20.15 0.91
CA SER A 386 -18.45 21.01 -0.22
C SER A 386 -17.94 22.42 -0.01
N GLU A 387 -17.64 23.09 -1.11
CA GLU A 387 -17.42 24.54 -1.15
C GLU A 387 -18.40 25.15 -2.14
N VAL A 388 -19.29 26.00 -1.61
CA VAL A 388 -20.26 26.76 -2.38
C VAL A 388 -19.70 28.16 -2.61
N VAL A 389 -19.72 28.60 -3.86
CA VAL A 389 -19.30 29.94 -4.27
C VAL A 389 -20.46 30.63 -4.98
N GLN A 390 -20.90 31.76 -4.45
CA GLN A 390 -21.84 32.65 -5.12
C GLN A 390 -21.08 33.48 -6.18
N LYS A 391 -21.39 33.26 -7.46
CA LYS A 391 -20.76 33.98 -8.59
C LYS A 391 -21.47 35.29 -8.92
N ALA A 392 -22.79 35.29 -8.78
CA ALA A 392 -23.69 36.42 -9.00
C ALA A 392 -24.88 36.29 -8.02
N PRO A 393 -25.73 37.32 -7.83
CA PRO A 393 -26.79 37.32 -6.81
C PRO A 393 -27.63 36.03 -6.75
N ASP A 394 -27.94 35.43 -7.91
CA ASP A 394 -28.74 34.19 -8.00
C ASP A 394 -28.00 33.03 -8.68
N THR A 395 -26.67 33.12 -8.82
CA THR A 395 -25.88 32.08 -9.48
C THR A 395 -24.86 31.50 -8.53
N TYR A 396 -25.04 30.22 -8.23
CA TYR A 396 -24.17 29.45 -7.35
C TYR A 396 -23.35 28.45 -8.15
N ALA A 397 -22.16 28.15 -7.67
CA ALA A 397 -21.37 27.02 -8.10
C ALA A 397 -20.96 26.21 -6.88
N VAL A 398 -20.85 24.90 -7.05
CA VAL A 398 -20.41 24.00 -6.00
C VAL A 398 -19.35 23.05 -6.51
N ARG A 399 -18.36 22.81 -5.67
CA ARG A 399 -17.44 21.69 -5.79
C ARG A 399 -17.49 20.88 -4.52
N SER A 400 -17.47 19.56 -4.67
CA SER A 400 -17.79 18.65 -3.58
C SER A 400 -16.89 17.45 -3.66
N ALA A 401 -16.14 17.19 -2.60
CA ALA A 401 -15.26 16.05 -2.49
C ALA A 401 -15.95 14.98 -1.63
N MET A 402 -16.41 13.92 -2.28
CA MET A 402 -17.30 12.91 -1.70
C MET A 402 -16.63 11.54 -1.69
N VAL A 403 -16.83 10.79 -0.62
CA VAL A 403 -16.40 9.38 -0.53
C VAL A 403 -17.55 8.49 -1.00
N SER A 404 -17.29 7.62 -1.97
CA SER A 404 -18.26 6.65 -2.48
C SER A 404 -18.36 5.40 -1.60
N ALA A 405 -19.43 4.63 -1.75
CA ALA A 405 -19.58 3.31 -1.13
C ALA A 405 -18.51 2.30 -1.61
N GLU A 406 -18.01 2.51 -2.83
CA GLU A 406 -16.88 1.78 -3.41
C GLU A 406 -15.52 2.32 -2.92
N GLN A 407 -15.50 3.18 -1.91
CA GLN A 407 -14.29 3.72 -1.28
C GLN A 407 -13.43 4.61 -2.20
N ASP A 408 -14.04 5.17 -3.24
CA ASP A 408 -13.38 6.16 -4.09
C ASP A 408 -13.60 7.56 -3.53
N TRP A 409 -12.60 8.42 -3.64
CA TRP A 409 -12.72 9.85 -3.38
C TRP A 409 -12.97 10.57 -4.69
N VAL A 410 -14.18 11.09 -4.83
CA VAL A 410 -14.69 11.67 -6.07
C VAL A 410 -14.92 13.15 -5.88
N LEU A 411 -14.36 13.97 -6.77
CA LEU A 411 -14.71 15.38 -6.83
C LEU A 411 -15.79 15.61 -7.87
N VAL A 412 -16.92 16.14 -7.42
CA VAL A 412 -18.04 16.55 -8.28
C VAL A 412 -18.08 18.07 -8.35
N ARG A 413 -18.09 18.63 -9.56
CA ARG A 413 -18.20 20.06 -9.83
C ARG A 413 -19.48 20.34 -10.60
N ASN A 414 -20.44 21.03 -9.97
CA ASN A 414 -21.74 21.34 -10.57
C ASN A 414 -22.41 20.10 -11.22
N GLY A 415 -22.39 18.95 -10.54
CA GLY A 415 -22.94 17.67 -11.02
C GLY A 415 -22.06 16.87 -11.99
N ALA A 416 -20.98 17.44 -12.52
CA ALA A 416 -20.03 16.68 -13.34
C ALA A 416 -18.90 16.10 -12.47
N VAL A 417 -18.57 14.82 -12.63
CA VAL A 417 -17.37 14.23 -12.03
C VAL A 417 -16.14 14.89 -12.66
N ALA A 418 -15.30 15.51 -11.84
CA ALA A 418 -14.08 16.18 -12.27
C ALA A 418 -12.88 15.22 -12.25
N TRP A 419 -12.78 14.41 -11.19
CA TRP A 419 -11.80 13.33 -11.04
C TRP A 419 -12.30 12.32 -10.01
N SER A 420 -11.76 11.10 -10.06
CA SER A 420 -11.98 10.03 -9.08
C SER A 420 -10.62 9.44 -8.67
N ARG A 421 -10.43 9.24 -7.37
CA ARG A 421 -9.23 8.64 -6.78
C ARG A 421 -9.64 7.38 -6.02
N VAL A 422 -8.95 6.27 -6.30
CA VAL A 422 -9.26 4.96 -5.68
C VAL A 422 -8.60 4.86 -4.30
N GLU A 423 -8.99 5.73 -3.36
CA GLU A 423 -8.40 5.76 -2.00
C GLU A 423 -8.64 4.46 -1.23
N GLY A 424 -9.66 3.68 -1.61
CA GLY A 424 -9.90 2.33 -1.10
C GLY A 424 -8.78 1.34 -1.40
N LEU A 425 -7.89 1.61 -2.36
CA LEU A 425 -6.69 0.80 -2.63
C LEU A 425 -5.62 0.96 -1.54
N SER A 426 -5.71 2.00 -0.71
CA SER A 426 -4.74 2.25 0.35
C SER A 426 -4.76 1.16 1.42
N GLY A 427 -3.66 0.96 2.14
CA GLY A 427 -3.61 -0.01 3.23
C GLY A 427 -3.73 -1.45 2.73
N VAL A 428 -3.06 -1.76 1.61
CA VAL A 428 -2.88 -3.13 1.13
C VAL A 428 -2.09 -3.93 2.16
N VAL A 429 -2.61 -5.08 2.55
CA VAL A 429 -1.98 -5.99 3.52
C VAL A 429 -1.34 -7.21 2.86
N ALA A 430 -1.85 -7.62 1.70
CA ALA A 430 -1.31 -8.74 0.94
C ALA A 430 -1.54 -8.51 -0.56
N ALA A 431 -0.63 -9.03 -1.38
CA ALA A 431 -0.71 -8.98 -2.83
C ALA A 431 -0.15 -10.27 -3.44
N GLU A 432 -0.65 -10.66 -4.61
CA GLU A 432 -0.15 -11.81 -5.38
C GLU A 432 -0.27 -11.55 -6.88
N TRP A 433 0.65 -12.10 -7.68
CA TRP A 433 0.61 -11.99 -9.13
C TRP A 433 -0.31 -13.05 -9.75
N ALA A 434 -1.00 -12.66 -10.82
CA ALA A 434 -1.89 -13.52 -11.59
C ALA A 434 -1.60 -13.40 -13.09
N GLU A 435 -1.59 -14.54 -13.78
CA GLU A 435 -1.47 -14.56 -15.24
C GLU A 435 -2.81 -14.22 -15.89
N ILE A 436 -2.78 -13.50 -17.01
CA ILE A 436 -3.96 -13.30 -17.85
C ILE A 436 -4.14 -14.60 -18.66
N PRO A 437 -5.32 -15.24 -18.64
CA PRO A 437 -5.57 -16.46 -19.40
C PRO A 437 -5.25 -16.26 -20.89
N ALA A 438 -4.49 -17.18 -21.48
CA ALA A 438 -4.32 -17.20 -22.93
C ALA A 438 -5.64 -17.64 -23.57
N SER A 439 -5.91 -17.23 -24.82
CA SER A 439 -6.97 -17.85 -25.60
C SER A 439 -6.68 -19.36 -25.71
N GLU A 440 -7.46 -20.17 -25.00
CA GLU A 440 -7.24 -21.63 -24.81
C GLU A 440 -7.14 -22.40 -26.13
N SER A 441 -7.69 -21.85 -27.22
CA SER A 441 -7.79 -22.51 -28.54
C SER A 441 -6.48 -23.03 -29.13
N LEU A 442 -5.35 -22.34 -28.95
CA LEU A 442 -4.07 -22.78 -29.53
C LEU A 442 -3.29 -23.73 -28.61
N ALA A 443 -3.36 -23.54 -27.30
CA ALA A 443 -2.66 -24.39 -26.34
C ALA A 443 -3.29 -25.78 -26.26
N GLU A 444 -4.61 -25.86 -26.16
CA GLU A 444 -5.35 -27.13 -26.12
C GLU A 444 -5.19 -27.93 -27.41
N THR A 445 -5.16 -27.25 -28.57
CA THR A 445 -4.93 -27.92 -29.86
C THR A 445 -3.52 -28.46 -29.99
N LEU A 446 -2.51 -27.75 -29.47
CA LEU A 446 -1.13 -28.25 -29.44
C LEU A 446 -0.94 -29.41 -28.46
N GLU A 447 -1.62 -29.39 -27.30
CA GLU A 447 -1.63 -30.51 -26.36
C GLU A 447 -2.35 -31.73 -26.92
N ALA A 448 -3.48 -31.54 -27.62
CA ALA A 448 -4.16 -32.61 -28.33
C ALA A 448 -3.30 -33.21 -29.46
N GLU A 449 -2.57 -32.38 -30.21
CA GLU A 449 -1.59 -32.83 -31.22
C GLU A 449 -0.48 -33.69 -30.58
N ALA A 450 0.04 -33.30 -29.41
CA ALA A 450 1.12 -33.99 -28.73
C ALA A 450 0.77 -35.42 -28.24
N HIS A 451 -0.51 -35.68 -27.99
CA HIS A 451 -1.00 -36.99 -27.54
C HIS A 451 -1.60 -37.85 -28.68
N SER A 452 -1.57 -37.35 -29.92
CA SER A 452 -2.09 -38.05 -31.10
C SER A 452 -1.01 -38.75 -31.92
N ASN A 453 -1.40 -39.65 -32.83
CA ASN A 453 -0.48 -40.28 -33.77
C ASN A 453 0.14 -39.21 -34.70
N PRO A 454 1.46 -39.28 -35.05
CA PRO A 454 2.11 -38.37 -35.99
C PRO A 454 1.33 -38.01 -37.27
N LEU A 455 0.59 -38.96 -37.86
CA LEU A 455 -0.22 -38.70 -39.06
C LEU A 455 -1.44 -37.82 -38.76
N GLU A 456 -2.14 -38.13 -37.66
CA GLU A 456 -3.31 -37.37 -37.20
C GLU A 456 -2.90 -35.96 -36.77
N ALA A 457 -1.79 -35.83 -36.03
CA ALA A 457 -1.18 -34.55 -35.67
C ALA A 457 -0.83 -33.72 -36.92
N TYR A 458 -0.29 -34.35 -37.97
CA TYR A 458 0.05 -33.67 -39.21
C TYR A 458 -1.20 -33.17 -39.96
N ILE A 459 -2.21 -34.03 -40.10
CA ILE A 459 -3.49 -33.64 -40.75
C ILE A 459 -4.16 -32.51 -39.96
N HIS A 460 -4.19 -32.63 -38.64
CA HIS A 460 -4.71 -31.60 -37.74
C HIS A 460 -3.97 -30.27 -37.92
N ARG A 461 -2.63 -30.30 -37.96
CA ARG A 461 -1.79 -29.11 -38.18
C ARG A 461 -2.05 -28.45 -39.53
N VAL A 462 -2.15 -29.24 -40.61
CA VAL A 462 -2.45 -28.70 -41.96
C VAL A 462 -3.83 -28.06 -41.99
N ASN A 463 -4.85 -28.72 -41.43
CA ASN A 463 -6.20 -28.15 -41.33
C ASN A 463 -6.22 -26.86 -40.50
N ARG A 464 -5.50 -26.84 -39.37
CA ARG A 464 -5.33 -25.63 -38.56
C ARG A 464 -4.67 -24.52 -39.36
N HIS A 465 -3.56 -24.78 -40.05
CA HIS A 465 -2.91 -23.77 -40.89
C HIS A 465 -3.81 -23.26 -42.02
N ILE A 466 -4.62 -24.13 -42.63
CA ILE A 466 -5.61 -23.72 -43.64
C ILE A 466 -6.68 -22.83 -43.01
N ASN A 467 -7.18 -23.18 -41.82
CA ASN A 467 -8.15 -22.37 -41.09
C ASN A 467 -7.52 -21.02 -40.66
N ASP A 468 -6.26 -21.01 -40.25
CA ASP A 468 -5.53 -19.79 -39.89
C ASP A 468 -5.38 -18.82 -41.09
N LEU A 469 -5.46 -19.30 -42.34
CA LEU A 469 -5.45 -18.46 -43.54
C LEU A 469 -6.68 -17.55 -43.65
N GLU A 470 -7.78 -17.86 -42.97
CA GLU A 470 -8.95 -16.97 -42.83
C GLU A 470 -8.54 -15.59 -42.31
N TYR A 471 -7.57 -15.55 -41.38
CA TYR A 471 -7.09 -14.32 -40.76
C TYR A 471 -6.01 -13.61 -41.59
N LEU A 472 -5.51 -14.23 -42.67
CA LEU A 472 -4.45 -13.68 -43.51
C LEU A 472 -4.80 -12.32 -44.14
N PRO A 473 -6.02 -12.10 -44.69
CA PRO A 473 -6.39 -10.79 -45.24
C PRO A 473 -6.28 -9.67 -44.21
N ALA A 474 -6.86 -9.87 -43.02
CA ALA A 474 -6.79 -8.91 -41.91
C ALA A 474 -5.35 -8.69 -41.42
N TYR A 475 -4.51 -9.74 -41.44
CA TYR A 475 -3.09 -9.62 -41.13
C TYR A 475 -2.34 -8.77 -42.16
N LEU A 476 -2.56 -9.01 -43.46
CA LEU A 476 -1.93 -8.26 -44.56
C LEU A 476 -2.35 -6.79 -44.56
N GLU A 477 -3.61 -6.48 -44.26
CA GLU A 477 -4.10 -5.11 -44.09
C GLU A 477 -3.36 -4.36 -42.96
N LYS A 478 -2.98 -5.07 -41.88
CA LYS A 478 -2.23 -4.51 -40.75
C LYS A 478 -0.71 -4.46 -40.96
N LEU A 479 -0.16 -5.07 -42.01
CA LEU A 479 1.30 -5.08 -42.22
C LEU A 479 1.90 -3.68 -42.45
N PRO A 480 1.36 -2.83 -43.35
CA PRO A 480 1.95 -1.51 -43.60
C PRO A 480 2.01 -0.65 -42.33
N THR A 481 0.94 -0.67 -41.51
CA THR A 481 0.88 0.08 -40.25
C THR A 481 1.89 -0.47 -39.24
N ARG A 482 2.05 -1.79 -39.12
CA ARG A 482 3.06 -2.43 -38.26
C ARG A 482 4.50 -2.13 -38.68
N PHE A 483 4.78 -2.09 -39.99
CA PHE A 483 6.11 -1.72 -40.49
C PHE A 483 6.42 -0.25 -40.23
N LEU A 484 5.47 0.65 -40.49
CA LEU A 484 5.64 2.07 -40.24
C LEU A 484 5.81 2.37 -38.74
N SER A 485 5.00 1.75 -37.87
CA SER A 485 5.13 1.91 -36.41
C SER A 485 6.41 1.28 -35.85
N ALA A 486 6.94 0.23 -36.48
CA ALA A 486 8.20 -0.37 -36.07
C ALA A 486 9.41 0.50 -36.42
N ILE A 487 9.33 1.32 -37.48
CA ILE A 487 10.47 2.09 -38.04
C ILE A 487 10.47 3.55 -37.55
N LEU A 488 9.30 4.18 -37.39
CA LEU A 488 9.17 5.55 -36.92
C LEU A 488 9.05 5.58 -35.38
N PRO A 489 9.89 6.36 -34.67
CA PRO A 489 9.71 6.58 -33.25
C PRO A 489 8.49 7.50 -33.05
N GLY A 490 7.35 6.94 -32.64
CA GLY A 490 6.16 7.71 -32.32
C GLY A 490 4.98 6.84 -31.90
N ASP A 491 4.31 7.29 -30.84
CA ASP A 491 3.11 6.75 -30.16
C ASP A 491 1.86 6.61 -31.06
N LEU A 492 1.95 5.93 -32.20
CA LEU A 492 0.84 5.81 -33.15
C LEU A 492 -0.09 4.61 -32.91
N VAL A 493 0.14 3.82 -31.86
CA VAL A 493 -0.81 2.80 -31.41
C VAL A 493 -0.79 2.79 -29.87
N THR A 494 -1.68 3.56 -29.27
CA THR A 494 -2.13 3.26 -27.90
C THR A 494 -2.79 1.88 -27.95
N PRO A 495 -2.41 0.94 -27.08
CA PRO A 495 -3.17 -0.30 -26.94
C PRO A 495 -4.62 0.05 -26.66
N ASN A 496 -5.58 -0.72 -27.20
CA ASN A 496 -6.98 -0.55 -26.84
C ASN A 496 -7.12 -0.75 -25.32
N GLU A 497 -7.34 0.33 -24.58
CA GLU A 497 -7.35 0.37 -23.11
C GLU A 497 -8.40 -0.55 -22.45
N SER A 498 -9.31 -1.13 -23.23
CA SER A 498 -10.45 -1.90 -22.76
C SER A 498 -10.28 -3.42 -22.77
N VAL A 499 -9.24 -3.99 -23.39
CA VAL A 499 -9.10 -5.45 -23.52
C VAL A 499 -7.96 -5.97 -22.66
N LEU A 500 -8.28 -6.85 -21.71
CA LEU A 500 -7.30 -7.63 -20.94
C LEU A 500 -6.69 -8.69 -21.84
N GLU A 501 -5.51 -8.40 -22.40
CA GLU A 501 -4.76 -9.35 -23.22
C GLU A 501 -3.36 -9.56 -22.68
N ARG A 502 -2.93 -10.82 -22.71
CA ARG A 502 -1.56 -11.19 -22.41
C ARG A 502 -0.62 -10.66 -23.50
N ASP A 503 0.48 -10.05 -23.11
CA ASP A 503 1.51 -9.62 -24.04
C ASP A 503 2.52 -10.75 -24.36
N ASN A 504 3.25 -10.61 -25.46
CA ASN A 504 4.22 -11.62 -25.89
C ASN A 504 5.43 -11.77 -24.95
N PHE A 505 5.73 -10.74 -24.15
CA PHE A 505 6.90 -10.72 -23.26
C PHE A 505 6.54 -11.02 -21.79
N GLY A 506 5.26 -11.24 -21.49
CA GLY A 506 4.77 -11.54 -20.15
C GLY A 506 4.95 -10.39 -19.16
N PHE A 507 4.96 -9.15 -19.66
CA PHE A 507 4.94 -7.95 -18.84
C PHE A 507 3.54 -7.59 -18.34
N ASN A 508 2.51 -7.96 -19.11
CA ASN A 508 1.13 -7.71 -18.76
C ASN A 508 0.60 -8.85 -17.90
N LYS A 509 0.42 -8.56 -16.61
CA LYS A 509 -0.10 -9.47 -15.60
C LYS A 509 -1.07 -8.72 -14.71
N LEU A 510 -1.93 -9.47 -14.04
CA LEU A 510 -2.77 -8.94 -12.99
C LEU A 510 -2.05 -9.00 -11.65
N VAL A 511 -2.28 -8.01 -10.80
CA VAL A 511 -1.90 -8.05 -9.39
C VAL A 511 -3.16 -8.02 -8.57
N ILE A 512 -3.41 -9.10 -7.82
CA ILE A 512 -4.54 -9.18 -6.90
C ILE A 512 -4.10 -8.67 -5.56
N VAL A 513 -4.81 -7.68 -5.01
CA VAL A 513 -4.48 -7.06 -3.74
C VAL A 513 -5.64 -7.13 -2.77
N ALA A 514 -5.32 -7.36 -1.50
CA ALA A 514 -6.27 -7.35 -0.39
C ALA A 514 -5.96 -6.19 0.55
N THR A 515 -6.98 -5.41 0.90
CA THR A 515 -6.86 -4.22 1.74
C THR A 515 -7.30 -4.51 3.17
N GLN A 516 -6.76 -3.79 4.15
CA GLN A 516 -7.15 -3.93 5.56
C GLN A 516 -8.66 -3.67 5.83
N ARG A 517 -9.39 -3.12 4.85
CA ARG A 517 -10.82 -2.79 4.92
C ARG A 517 -11.74 -3.88 4.36
N GLY A 518 -11.21 -5.06 4.04
CA GLY A 518 -12.03 -6.19 3.57
C GLY A 518 -12.36 -6.14 2.08
N ARG A 519 -11.58 -5.41 1.27
CA ARG A 519 -11.83 -5.24 -0.18
C ARG A 519 -10.68 -5.80 -1.01
N LEU A 520 -11.02 -6.43 -2.13
CA LEU A 520 -10.12 -6.99 -3.12
C LEU A 520 -10.10 -6.13 -4.38
N TYR A 521 -8.93 -5.96 -4.97
CA TYR A 521 -8.78 -5.31 -6.28
C TYR A 521 -7.90 -6.16 -7.18
N ALA A 522 -8.14 -6.07 -8.49
CA ALA A 522 -7.18 -6.50 -9.50
C ALA A 522 -6.63 -5.28 -10.25
N LEU A 523 -5.30 -5.18 -10.29
CA LEU A 523 -4.59 -4.14 -11.01
C LEU A 523 -3.94 -4.74 -12.26
N ASP A 524 -4.10 -4.07 -13.40
CA ASP A 524 -3.41 -4.40 -14.63
C ASP A 524 -2.02 -3.73 -14.64
N ALA A 525 -0.97 -4.52 -14.44
CA ALA A 525 0.41 -4.03 -14.42
C ALA A 525 0.92 -3.59 -15.81
N GLY A 526 0.32 -4.10 -16.90
CA GLY A 526 0.62 -3.67 -18.27
C GLY A 526 0.04 -2.30 -18.60
N SER A 527 -1.12 -1.99 -18.02
CA SER A 527 -1.86 -0.73 -18.20
C SER A 527 -1.65 0.24 -17.04
N GLN A 528 -0.39 0.46 -16.63
CA GLN A 528 0.01 1.41 -15.58
C GLN A 528 -0.74 1.24 -14.24
N GLY A 529 -1.07 0.00 -13.85
CA GLY A 529 -1.73 -0.29 -12.58
C GLY A 529 -3.20 0.11 -12.55
N ARG A 530 -3.88 0.18 -13.70
CA ARG A 530 -5.32 0.45 -13.79
C ARG A 530 -6.12 -0.60 -13.01
N VAL A 531 -7.10 -0.15 -12.23
CA VAL A 531 -8.05 -1.05 -11.56
C VAL A 531 -8.96 -1.69 -12.61
N VAL A 532 -8.90 -3.02 -12.68
CA VAL A 532 -9.70 -3.84 -13.60
C VAL A 532 -11.08 -4.09 -13.01
N TRP A 533 -11.09 -4.55 -11.76
CA TRP A 533 -12.28 -4.78 -10.97
C TRP A 533 -11.97 -4.51 -9.50
N SER A 534 -13.03 -4.29 -8.74
CA SER A 534 -12.99 -4.21 -7.29
C SER A 534 -14.17 -4.95 -6.69
N SER A 535 -13.94 -5.67 -5.61
CA SER A 535 -14.94 -6.54 -4.99
C SER A 535 -14.84 -6.46 -3.47
N LYS A 536 -15.97 -6.21 -2.81
CA LYS A 536 -16.05 -6.22 -1.34
C LYS A 536 -16.09 -7.67 -0.87
N ALA A 537 -15.04 -8.13 -0.21
CA ALA A 537 -14.96 -9.50 0.30
C ALA A 537 -15.68 -9.64 1.65
N PHE A 538 -15.40 -8.74 2.60
CA PHE A 538 -15.95 -8.82 3.95
C PHE A 538 -16.24 -7.44 4.54
N ASP A 539 -17.23 -7.39 5.43
CA ASP A 539 -17.50 -6.24 6.29
C ASP A 539 -16.61 -6.26 7.53
N ILE A 540 -15.60 -5.39 7.56
CA ILE A 540 -14.68 -5.29 8.71
C ILE A 540 -15.25 -4.30 9.73
N PRO A 541 -15.45 -4.71 11.01
CA PRO A 541 -15.93 -3.81 12.06
C PRO A 541 -15.00 -2.60 12.28
N ALA A 542 -15.58 -1.48 12.71
CA ALA A 542 -14.82 -0.28 13.05
C ALA A 542 -13.69 -0.57 14.04
N GLY A 543 -12.50 -0.02 13.79
CA GLY A 543 -11.31 -0.22 14.61
C GLY A 543 -10.59 -1.56 14.43
N LYS A 544 -11.15 -2.52 13.67
CA LYS A 544 -10.47 -3.76 13.28
C LYS A 544 -9.87 -3.67 11.89
N LYS A 545 -8.90 -4.54 11.61
CA LYS A 545 -8.21 -4.64 10.32
C LYS A 545 -8.34 -6.06 9.80
N TRP A 546 -8.52 -6.22 8.49
CA TRP A 546 -8.43 -7.52 7.85
C TRP A 546 -6.99 -8.01 7.86
N ASP A 547 -6.73 -9.08 8.58
CA ASP A 547 -5.42 -9.71 8.70
C ASP A 547 -5.36 -10.93 7.76
N VAL A 548 -4.91 -10.69 6.54
CA VAL A 548 -4.81 -11.69 5.47
C VAL A 548 -3.55 -12.55 5.67
N LYS A 549 -3.71 -13.87 5.69
CA LYS A 549 -2.62 -14.84 5.88
C LYS A 549 -2.08 -15.43 4.59
N SER A 550 -2.90 -15.51 3.54
CA SER A 550 -2.46 -15.99 2.24
C SER A 550 -3.38 -15.54 1.12
N ILE A 551 -2.79 -15.28 -0.05
CA ILE A 551 -3.47 -15.19 -1.34
C ILE A 551 -2.88 -16.29 -2.22
N PHE A 552 -3.73 -17.09 -2.85
CA PHE A 552 -3.32 -18.13 -3.79
C PHE A 552 -4.06 -17.97 -5.10
N VAL A 553 -3.31 -17.76 -6.17
CA VAL A 553 -3.85 -17.66 -7.54
C VAL A 553 -3.66 -19.01 -8.23
N ASN A 554 -4.78 -19.62 -8.62
CA ASN A 554 -4.79 -20.79 -9.49
C ASN A 554 -5.00 -20.33 -10.94
N ASN A 555 -3.89 -20.13 -11.67
CA ASN A 555 -3.92 -19.69 -13.06
C ASN A 555 -4.68 -20.67 -13.98
N ALA A 556 -4.66 -21.98 -13.72
CA ALA A 556 -5.33 -22.98 -14.54
C ALA A 556 -6.86 -22.91 -14.41
N LYS A 557 -7.38 -22.59 -13.22
CA LYS A 557 -8.82 -22.42 -12.98
C LYS A 557 -9.28 -20.96 -13.09
N SER A 558 -8.35 -20.03 -13.28
CA SER A 558 -8.60 -18.59 -13.19
C SER A 558 -9.28 -18.17 -11.87
N THR A 559 -8.95 -18.83 -10.75
CA THR A 559 -9.53 -18.54 -9.42
C THR A 559 -8.49 -18.04 -8.45
N THR A 560 -8.85 -17.07 -7.60
CA THR A 560 -8.00 -16.57 -6.52
C THR A 560 -8.65 -16.85 -5.17
N THR A 561 -7.92 -17.51 -4.28
CA THR A 561 -8.35 -17.80 -2.90
C THR A 561 -7.63 -16.89 -1.93
N VAL A 562 -8.38 -16.16 -1.10
CA VAL A 562 -7.83 -15.29 -0.06
C VAL A 562 -8.30 -15.81 1.30
N ARG A 563 -7.38 -15.95 2.27
CA ARG A 563 -7.67 -16.45 3.62
C ARG A 563 -7.19 -15.46 4.68
N GLY A 564 -8.04 -15.20 5.67
CA GLY A 564 -7.74 -14.32 6.79
C GLY A 564 -7.59 -15.04 8.13
N SER A 565 -7.17 -14.29 9.15
CA SER A 565 -6.78 -14.81 10.47
C SER A 565 -7.93 -15.36 11.32
N GLN A 566 -9.18 -14.94 11.07
CA GLN A 566 -10.37 -15.40 11.80
C GLN A 566 -11.01 -16.62 11.13
N GLY A 567 -10.25 -17.32 10.29
CA GLY A 567 -10.68 -18.53 9.57
C GLY A 567 -11.46 -18.26 8.29
N GLU A 568 -11.84 -17.00 8.02
CA GLU A 568 -12.55 -16.58 6.82
C GLU A 568 -11.74 -16.87 5.56
N TYR A 569 -12.44 -17.19 4.48
CA TYR A 569 -11.83 -17.23 3.16
C TYR A 569 -12.84 -16.86 2.08
N ILE A 570 -12.32 -16.40 0.95
CA ILE A 570 -13.11 -16.10 -0.25
C ILE A 570 -12.38 -16.63 -1.48
N ILE A 571 -13.14 -17.21 -2.41
CA ILE A 571 -12.69 -17.62 -3.73
C ILE A 571 -13.38 -16.73 -4.75
N VAL A 572 -12.61 -16.02 -5.55
CA VAL A 572 -13.10 -15.14 -6.62
C VAL A 572 -12.57 -15.59 -7.98
N ASN A 573 -13.29 -15.27 -9.06
CA ASN A 573 -12.69 -15.32 -10.38
C ASN A 573 -11.63 -14.22 -10.50
N THR A 574 -10.43 -14.59 -10.95
CA THR A 574 -9.24 -13.74 -10.95
C THR A 574 -9.37 -12.56 -11.93
N THR A 575 -10.02 -12.76 -13.07
CA THR A 575 -10.17 -11.74 -14.12
C THR A 575 -11.39 -10.84 -13.93
N THR A 576 -12.45 -11.32 -13.27
CA THR A 576 -13.72 -10.59 -13.15
C THR A 576 -14.04 -10.12 -11.73
N GLY A 577 -13.41 -10.71 -10.71
CA GLY A 577 -13.68 -10.39 -9.30
C GLY A 577 -14.99 -10.96 -8.75
N MET A 578 -15.73 -11.73 -9.54
CA MET A 578 -16.97 -12.35 -9.10
C MET A 578 -16.68 -13.41 -8.01
N GLY A 579 -17.35 -13.27 -6.86
CA GLY A 579 -17.28 -14.23 -5.77
C GLY A 579 -17.92 -15.57 -6.16
N LEU A 580 -17.16 -16.65 -5.98
CA LEU A 580 -17.60 -18.03 -6.23
C LEU A 580 -18.01 -18.72 -4.93
N GLU A 581 -17.19 -18.56 -3.89
CA GLU A 581 -17.40 -19.17 -2.58
C GLU A 581 -16.82 -18.26 -1.49
N ALA A 582 -17.46 -18.17 -0.32
CA ALA A 582 -16.95 -17.42 0.81
C ALA A 582 -17.43 -18.02 2.15
N ILE A 583 -16.56 -17.96 3.16
CA ILE A 583 -16.88 -18.25 4.57
C ILE A 583 -16.59 -16.98 5.38
N ASN A 584 -17.53 -16.56 6.22
CA ASN A 584 -17.42 -15.34 7.01
C ASN A 584 -16.51 -15.51 8.24
N PRO A 585 -15.93 -14.41 8.76
CA PRO A 585 -15.14 -14.43 10.00
C PRO A 585 -15.87 -15.12 11.15
N GLY A 586 -15.17 -16.01 11.86
CA GLY A 586 -15.70 -16.72 13.03
C GLY A 586 -16.52 -17.97 12.74
N GLN A 587 -16.81 -18.30 11.46
CA GLN A 587 -17.42 -19.58 11.08
C GLN A 587 -16.42 -20.74 11.03
N TRP A 588 -15.13 -20.43 10.90
CA TRP A 588 -14.02 -21.38 10.93
C TRP A 588 -13.07 -21.00 12.07
N PRO A 589 -12.37 -21.97 12.70
CA PRO A 589 -11.38 -21.66 13.73
C PRO A 589 -10.32 -20.65 13.26
N PRO A 590 -9.88 -19.73 14.13
CA PRO A 590 -8.81 -18.80 13.80
C PRO A 590 -7.52 -19.50 13.37
N VAL A 591 -6.82 -18.89 12.42
CA VAL A 591 -5.58 -19.40 11.83
C VAL A 591 -4.46 -18.39 12.04
N ARG A 592 -3.26 -18.89 12.36
CA ARG A 592 -2.07 -18.06 12.54
C ARG A 592 -1.38 -17.76 11.21
N SER A 593 -1.38 -18.75 10.33
CA SER A 593 -0.73 -18.71 9.03
C SER A 593 -1.45 -19.67 8.08
N ALA A 594 -1.08 -19.62 6.81
CA ALA A 594 -1.53 -20.59 5.82
C ALA A 594 -0.37 -20.93 4.88
N ALA A 595 -0.36 -22.15 4.38
CA ALA A 595 0.66 -22.65 3.45
C ALA A 595 0.02 -23.06 2.14
N ILE A 596 0.69 -22.78 1.01
CA ILE A 596 0.30 -23.31 -0.29
C ILE A 596 1.00 -24.66 -0.45
N VAL A 597 0.22 -25.72 -0.61
CA VAL A 597 0.71 -27.11 -0.59
C VAL A 597 0.23 -27.88 -1.82
N ASP A 598 1.05 -28.81 -2.32
CA ASP A 598 0.65 -29.72 -3.40
C ASP A 598 -0.02 -30.98 -2.83
N SER A 599 -1.16 -31.37 -3.41
CA SER A 599 -1.90 -32.58 -3.05
C SER A 599 -2.13 -33.49 -4.27
N ASN A 600 -2.91 -34.55 -4.11
CA ASN A 600 -3.34 -35.38 -5.24
C ASN A 600 -4.39 -34.69 -6.13
N LEU A 601 -5.10 -33.69 -5.58
CA LEU A 601 -6.10 -32.89 -6.30
C LEU A 601 -5.55 -31.57 -6.84
N GLY A 602 -4.25 -31.32 -6.64
CA GLY A 602 -3.56 -30.08 -7.03
C GLY A 602 -3.25 -29.17 -5.85
N ARG A 603 -2.83 -27.95 -6.16
CA ARG A 603 -2.43 -26.93 -5.17
C ARG A 603 -3.62 -26.33 -4.45
N TRP A 604 -3.49 -26.17 -3.14
CA TRP A 604 -4.49 -25.53 -2.31
C TRP A 604 -3.88 -24.84 -1.10
N VAL A 605 -4.70 -24.05 -0.39
CA VAL A 605 -4.29 -23.28 0.78
C VAL A 605 -4.63 -24.05 2.06
N LEU A 606 -3.62 -24.61 2.71
CA LEU A 606 -3.72 -25.29 3.99
C LEU A 606 -3.74 -24.26 5.14
N PRO A 607 -4.86 -24.12 5.89
CA PRO A 607 -4.89 -23.30 7.10
C PRO A 607 -4.06 -23.94 8.22
N ILE A 608 -3.26 -23.14 8.92
CA ILE A 608 -2.48 -23.56 10.09
C ILE A 608 -3.05 -22.90 11.34
N GLY A 609 -3.48 -23.71 12.32
CA GLY A 609 -4.05 -23.24 13.60
C GLY A 609 -3.07 -22.44 14.46
N ILE A 610 -3.56 -21.81 15.52
CA ILE A 610 -2.76 -20.98 16.45
C ILE A 610 -1.65 -21.79 17.12
N ASP A 611 -1.92 -23.06 17.40
CA ASP A 611 -1.00 -24.04 17.97
C ASP A 611 -0.08 -24.70 16.92
N GLY A 612 -0.04 -24.16 15.71
CA GLY A 612 0.73 -24.72 14.59
C GLY A 612 0.16 -26.04 14.05
N ASN A 613 -1.02 -26.49 14.51
CA ASN A 613 -1.64 -27.72 14.06
C ASN A 613 -2.74 -27.41 13.02
N PRO A 614 -2.67 -27.97 11.80
CA PRO A 614 -3.73 -27.82 10.80
C PRO A 614 -4.97 -28.70 11.07
N GLY A 615 -4.86 -29.69 11.97
CA GLY A 615 -5.89 -30.71 12.17
C GLY A 615 -5.87 -31.82 11.10
N ASP A 616 -6.77 -32.78 11.27
CA ASP A 616 -6.91 -33.92 10.35
C ASP A 616 -7.57 -33.44 9.04
N ILE A 617 -7.08 -33.94 7.91
CA ILE A 617 -7.57 -33.59 6.57
C ILE A 617 -7.85 -34.86 5.75
N PRO A 618 -8.71 -34.81 4.72
CA PRO A 618 -8.93 -35.96 3.85
C PRO A 618 -7.63 -36.42 3.17
N LYS A 619 -7.45 -37.74 2.99
CA LYS A 619 -6.21 -38.30 2.39
C LYS A 619 -5.83 -37.67 1.04
N ASP A 620 -6.80 -37.29 0.22
CA ASP A 620 -6.57 -36.77 -1.13
C ASP A 620 -6.05 -35.32 -1.11
N TRP A 621 -6.23 -34.63 0.02
CA TRP A 621 -5.80 -33.25 0.28
C TRP A 621 -4.45 -33.22 1.02
N ALA A 622 -3.93 -34.38 1.43
CA ALA A 622 -2.67 -34.49 2.15
C ALA A 622 -1.53 -33.80 1.39
N PRO A 623 -0.79 -32.87 2.02
CA PRO A 623 0.43 -32.30 1.47
C PRO A 623 1.44 -33.39 1.13
N LYS A 624 2.08 -33.25 -0.03
CA LYS A 624 3.20 -34.12 -0.44
C LYS A 624 4.51 -33.67 0.21
N GLU A 625 4.62 -32.40 0.55
CA GLU A 625 5.80 -31.81 1.16
C GLU A 625 5.82 -31.91 2.69
N LEU A 626 7.02 -31.74 3.25
CA LEU A 626 7.22 -31.46 4.67
C LEU A 626 7.06 -29.96 4.90
N LEU A 627 6.35 -29.61 5.98
CA LEU A 627 6.02 -28.23 6.30
C LEU A 627 6.77 -27.77 7.53
N VAL A 628 7.00 -26.46 7.61
CA VAL A 628 7.49 -25.80 8.83
C VAL A 628 6.39 -24.92 9.38
N VAL A 629 6.07 -25.11 10.65
CA VAL A 629 5.02 -24.37 11.34
C VAL A 629 5.57 -23.68 12.57
N ARG A 630 5.00 -22.52 12.90
CA ARG A 630 5.38 -21.74 14.08
C ARG A 630 4.22 -21.69 15.06
N ARG A 631 4.50 -21.99 16.33
CA ARG A 631 3.55 -21.91 17.44
C ARG A 631 3.51 -20.53 18.09
N GLU A 632 2.50 -20.33 18.93
CA GLU A 632 2.34 -19.10 19.73
C GLU A 632 3.46 -18.85 20.73
N ASN A 633 3.97 -19.89 21.37
CA ASN A 633 5.15 -19.84 22.24
C ASN A 633 6.46 -19.47 21.51
N GLY A 634 6.42 -19.27 20.18
CA GLY A 634 7.59 -18.96 19.37
C GLY A 634 8.42 -20.17 18.97
N GLU A 635 7.96 -21.40 19.24
CA GLU A 635 8.60 -22.63 18.80
C GLU A 635 8.35 -22.87 17.31
N VAL A 636 9.37 -23.36 16.60
CA VAL A 636 9.29 -23.77 15.18
C VAL A 636 9.31 -25.29 15.13
N ARG A 637 8.44 -25.91 14.32
CA ARG A 637 8.35 -27.37 14.21
C ARG A 637 8.28 -27.83 12.77
N GLY A 638 8.87 -28.99 12.51
CA GLY A 638 8.62 -29.77 11.30
C GLY A 638 7.30 -30.51 11.40
N LEU A 639 6.56 -30.52 10.31
CA LEU A 639 5.25 -31.14 10.21
C LEU A 639 5.17 -32.03 8.96
N LYS A 640 4.74 -33.27 9.15
CA LYS A 640 4.44 -34.25 8.10
C LYS A 640 3.00 -34.72 8.22
N PHE A 641 2.40 -35.16 7.13
CA PHE A 641 1.13 -35.88 7.16
C PHE A 641 1.33 -37.39 7.00
N ASP A 642 0.65 -38.18 7.83
CA ASP A 642 0.61 -39.63 7.73
C ASP A 642 -0.81 -40.11 7.42
N ILE A 643 -0.94 -41.01 6.46
CA ILE A 643 -2.24 -41.46 5.96
C ILE A 643 -2.74 -42.58 6.88
N GLN A 644 -3.83 -42.30 7.58
CA GLN A 644 -4.49 -43.24 8.50
C GLN A 644 -5.93 -43.47 8.05
N GLY A 645 -6.12 -44.46 7.18
CA GLY A 645 -7.45 -44.80 6.64
C GLY A 645 -7.93 -43.79 5.59
N ALA A 646 -9.02 -43.09 5.89
CA ALA A 646 -9.60 -42.07 4.99
C ALA A 646 -9.00 -40.67 5.19
N ASP A 647 -8.35 -40.45 6.34
CA ASP A 647 -7.80 -39.16 6.75
C ASP A 647 -6.28 -39.20 6.77
N ALA A 648 -5.66 -38.04 6.61
CA ALA A 648 -4.25 -37.79 6.80
C ALA A 648 -4.08 -36.95 8.07
N LYS A 649 -3.26 -37.45 9.00
CA LYS A 649 -3.05 -36.83 10.30
C LYS A 649 -1.72 -36.08 10.37
N PRO A 650 -1.68 -34.88 10.95
CA PRO A 650 -0.46 -34.13 11.17
C PRO A 650 0.42 -34.78 12.26
N ILE A 651 1.68 -35.02 11.94
CA ILE A 651 2.72 -35.54 12.84
C ILE A 651 3.88 -34.54 12.90
N PHE A 652 4.21 -34.07 14.10
CA PHE A 652 5.39 -33.22 14.32
C PHE A 652 6.66 -34.08 14.36
N THR A 653 7.65 -33.74 13.54
CA THR A 653 8.87 -34.54 13.37
C THR A 653 10.05 -34.03 14.19
N TRP A 654 10.17 -32.71 14.34
CA TRP A 654 11.22 -32.06 15.12
C TRP A 654 10.71 -30.73 15.70
N SER A 655 11.41 -30.18 16.68
CA SER A 655 11.17 -28.85 17.21
C SER A 655 12.46 -28.06 17.40
N PHE A 656 12.38 -26.77 17.13
CA PHE A 656 13.43 -25.79 17.37
C PHE A 656 12.89 -24.69 18.29
N GLN A 657 13.66 -24.41 19.33
CA GLN A 657 13.42 -23.30 20.24
C GLN A 657 14.74 -22.54 20.41
N PRO A 658 14.74 -21.20 20.27
CA PRO A 658 15.95 -20.43 20.48
C PRO A 658 16.39 -20.50 21.96
N PRO A 659 17.66 -20.17 22.27
CA PRO A 659 18.16 -20.07 23.64
C PRO A 659 17.26 -19.26 24.58
N SER A 660 17.29 -19.58 25.88
CA SER A 660 16.48 -18.92 26.89
C SER A 660 16.66 -17.39 26.88
N GLY A 661 15.55 -16.64 26.88
CA GLY A 661 15.56 -15.17 26.81
C GLY A 661 15.55 -14.60 25.39
N GLN A 662 15.56 -15.45 24.36
CA GLN A 662 15.33 -15.05 22.97
C GLN A 662 13.89 -15.34 22.52
N ARG A 663 13.34 -14.48 21.68
CA ARG A 663 12.06 -14.68 20.97
C ARG A 663 12.29 -14.65 19.47
N ILE A 664 11.62 -15.54 18.74
CA ILE A 664 11.65 -15.50 17.27
C ILE A 664 10.88 -14.27 16.79
N VAL A 665 11.44 -13.53 15.84
CA VAL A 665 10.77 -12.42 15.15
C VAL A 665 10.30 -12.86 13.77
N GLU A 666 11.15 -13.52 13.00
CA GLU A 666 10.93 -13.82 11.58
C GLU A 666 11.39 -15.24 11.25
N VAL A 667 10.70 -15.88 10.28
CA VAL A 667 11.10 -17.14 9.66
C VAL A 667 10.98 -16.96 8.16
N VAL A 668 12.12 -16.98 7.45
CA VAL A 668 12.19 -16.72 6.02
C VAL A 668 12.52 -18.00 5.27
N SER A 669 11.66 -18.36 4.32
CA SER A 669 11.92 -19.42 3.33
C SER A 669 12.42 -18.82 2.03
N LYS A 670 12.96 -19.67 1.16
CA LYS A 670 13.23 -19.29 -0.24
C LYS A 670 11.91 -18.92 -0.96
N PRO A 671 11.95 -18.05 -1.99
CA PRO A 671 10.80 -17.81 -2.83
C PRO A 671 10.26 -19.10 -3.47
N ALA A 672 8.96 -19.18 -3.70
CA ALA A 672 8.35 -20.36 -4.34
C ALA A 672 8.89 -20.61 -5.76
N HIS A 673 9.21 -19.54 -6.49
CA HIS A 673 9.90 -19.60 -7.78
C HIS A 673 11.36 -19.16 -7.62
N ASP A 674 12.22 -20.13 -7.35
CA ASP A 674 13.65 -19.91 -7.09
C ASP A 674 14.57 -20.82 -7.94
N PRO A 675 14.51 -20.76 -9.29
CA PRO A 675 15.31 -21.62 -10.15
C PRO A 675 16.80 -21.29 -10.06
N VAL A 676 17.64 -22.32 -10.22
CA VAL A 676 19.10 -22.20 -10.14
C VAL A 676 19.73 -22.58 -11.48
N ALA A 677 20.29 -21.60 -12.19
CA ALA A 677 20.89 -21.82 -13.50
C ALA A 677 22.24 -22.54 -13.46
N SER A 678 23.01 -22.36 -12.38
CA SER A 678 24.34 -22.98 -12.22
C SER A 678 24.54 -23.53 -10.82
N ILE A 679 24.98 -24.79 -10.76
CA ILE A 679 25.28 -25.53 -9.51
C ILE A 679 26.53 -25.03 -8.78
N GLY A 680 27.40 -24.29 -9.48
CA GLY A 680 28.68 -23.83 -8.95
C GLY A 680 29.08 -22.49 -9.53
N ARG A 681 30.04 -21.84 -8.88
CA ARG A 681 30.68 -20.62 -9.37
C ARG A 681 32.07 -20.97 -9.89
N VAL A 682 32.35 -20.59 -11.13
CA VAL A 682 33.68 -20.76 -11.73
C VAL A 682 34.59 -19.66 -11.20
N LEU A 683 35.75 -20.04 -10.68
CA LEU A 683 36.79 -19.14 -10.19
C LEU A 683 37.74 -18.73 -11.33
N GLY A 684 38.55 -17.69 -11.12
CA GLY A 684 39.47 -17.17 -12.16
C GLY A 684 40.51 -18.19 -12.64
N ASP A 685 40.82 -19.22 -11.83
CA ASP A 685 41.71 -20.33 -12.20
C ASP A 685 40.99 -21.51 -12.88
N ARG A 686 39.70 -21.33 -13.25
CA ARG A 686 38.81 -22.34 -13.85
C ARG A 686 38.42 -23.49 -12.93
N THR A 687 38.73 -23.41 -11.64
CA THR A 687 38.15 -24.30 -10.65
C THR A 687 36.72 -23.87 -10.31
N VAL A 688 35.94 -24.76 -9.69
CA VAL A 688 34.52 -24.53 -9.42
C VAL A 688 34.26 -24.61 -7.92
N MET A 689 33.68 -23.56 -7.36
CA MET A 689 33.16 -23.57 -6.00
C MET A 689 31.68 -23.96 -6.04
N TYR A 690 31.35 -25.18 -5.57
CA TYR A 690 29.99 -25.71 -5.62
C TYR A 690 29.10 -25.03 -4.59
N LYS A 691 27.91 -24.57 -5.02
CA LYS A 691 26.95 -23.88 -4.17
C LYS A 691 26.21 -24.87 -3.29
N TYR A 692 25.95 -24.51 -2.04
CA TYR A 692 25.09 -25.30 -1.17
C TYR A 692 23.62 -25.03 -1.52
N LEU A 693 22.98 -25.96 -2.23
CA LEU A 693 21.66 -25.77 -2.84
C LEU A 693 20.56 -26.62 -2.20
N ASN A 694 20.58 -26.77 -0.88
CA ASN A 694 19.52 -27.49 -0.17
C ASN A 694 18.17 -26.72 -0.28
N PRO A 695 17.12 -27.27 -0.93
CA PRO A 695 15.82 -26.61 -1.06
C PRO A 695 15.06 -26.56 0.27
N ASN A 696 15.41 -27.44 1.21
CA ASN A 696 14.73 -27.63 2.48
C ASN A 696 15.39 -26.80 3.58
N THR A 697 15.52 -25.49 3.38
CA THR A 697 16.20 -24.62 4.35
C THR A 697 15.37 -23.37 4.66
N VAL A 698 15.42 -22.95 5.91
CA VAL A 698 14.79 -21.70 6.40
C VAL A 698 15.77 -20.92 7.27
N LEU A 699 15.66 -19.60 7.21
CA LEU A 699 16.38 -18.69 8.09
C LEU A 699 15.46 -18.24 9.22
N VAL A 700 15.85 -18.50 10.47
CA VAL A 700 15.12 -18.11 11.67
C VAL A 700 15.85 -16.96 12.35
N THR A 701 15.16 -15.85 12.54
CA THR A 701 15.68 -14.67 13.24
C THR A 701 15.10 -14.61 14.65
N ALA A 702 15.95 -14.58 15.67
CA ALA A 702 15.57 -14.46 17.07
C ALA A 702 16.28 -13.28 17.74
N VAL A 703 15.61 -12.63 18.69
CA VAL A 703 16.13 -11.47 19.41
C VAL A 703 15.96 -11.62 20.91
N SER A 704 16.90 -11.08 21.68
CA SER A 704 16.77 -10.90 23.12
C SER A 704 16.79 -9.40 23.43
N ASP A 705 15.65 -8.87 23.86
CA ASP A 705 15.51 -7.44 24.18
C ASP A 705 16.32 -7.05 25.43
N GLU A 706 16.47 -7.98 26.38
CA GLU A 706 17.21 -7.77 27.64
C GLU A 706 18.72 -7.73 27.44
N SER A 707 19.25 -8.61 26.58
CA SER A 707 20.69 -8.71 26.30
C SER A 707 21.12 -7.94 25.06
N SER A 708 20.19 -7.32 24.32
CA SER A 708 20.46 -6.62 23.05
C SER A 708 21.20 -7.52 22.05
N ILE A 709 20.71 -8.75 21.87
CA ILE A 709 21.29 -9.75 20.97
C ILE A 709 20.31 -10.05 19.83
N ALA A 710 20.83 -10.14 18.61
CA ALA A 710 20.13 -10.76 17.47
C ALA A 710 20.89 -12.01 16.99
N SER A 711 20.15 -13.11 16.85
CA SER A 711 20.66 -14.40 16.43
C SER A 711 19.94 -14.87 15.16
N PHE A 712 20.71 -15.40 14.22
CA PHE A 712 20.23 -15.92 12.94
C PHE A 712 20.60 -17.40 12.84
N TYR A 713 19.61 -18.26 12.65
CA TYR A 713 19.77 -19.71 12.57
C TYR A 713 19.32 -20.21 11.20
N LEU A 714 20.22 -20.82 10.45
CA LEU A 714 19.87 -21.55 9.23
C LEU A 714 19.51 -22.98 9.62
N LEU A 715 18.26 -23.37 9.40
CA LEU A 715 17.74 -24.69 9.75
C LEU A 715 17.46 -25.52 8.50
N ASP A 716 17.71 -26.83 8.58
CA ASP A 716 17.13 -27.79 7.64
C ASP A 716 15.66 -28.06 8.03
N THR A 717 14.74 -27.95 7.08
CA THR A 717 13.29 -28.08 7.33
C THR A 717 12.82 -29.52 7.46
N VAL A 718 13.61 -30.50 7.02
CA VAL A 718 13.31 -31.93 7.11
C VAL A 718 13.79 -32.50 8.44
N SER A 719 15.06 -32.31 8.78
CA SER A 719 15.66 -32.88 9.99
C SER A 719 15.49 -31.99 11.23
N GLY A 720 15.41 -30.68 11.05
CA GLY A 720 15.44 -29.69 12.13
C GLY A 720 16.85 -29.30 12.58
N ASP A 721 17.90 -29.78 11.89
CA ASP A 721 19.28 -29.49 12.25
C ASP A 721 19.63 -28.02 12.03
N VAL A 722 20.43 -27.47 12.93
CA VAL A 722 21.03 -26.14 12.79
C VAL A 722 22.26 -26.25 11.89
N LEU A 723 22.13 -25.81 10.64
CA LEU A 723 23.20 -25.84 9.63
C LEU A 723 24.21 -24.71 9.83
N TYR A 724 23.76 -23.55 10.31
CA TYR A 724 24.61 -22.39 10.61
C TYR A 724 23.94 -21.50 11.66
N SER A 725 24.75 -20.82 12.47
CA SER A 725 24.26 -19.79 13.40
C SER A 725 25.20 -18.58 13.43
N ALA A 726 24.61 -17.38 13.55
CA ALA A 726 25.33 -16.12 13.73
C ALA A 726 24.69 -15.33 14.87
N ASN A 727 25.51 -14.76 15.75
CA ASN A 727 25.07 -13.95 16.89
C ASN A 727 25.69 -12.56 16.82
N HIS A 728 24.88 -11.54 17.03
CA HIS A 728 25.27 -10.13 17.05
C HIS A 728 24.90 -9.52 18.40
N GLU A 729 25.87 -8.92 19.07
CA GLU A 729 25.69 -8.20 20.33
C GLU A 729 25.52 -6.70 20.08
N GLY A 730 24.91 -5.98 21.03
CA GLY A 730 24.69 -4.53 20.92
C GLY A 730 23.67 -4.16 19.85
N VAL A 731 22.67 -5.01 19.61
CA VAL A 731 21.62 -4.78 18.60
C VAL A 731 20.43 -4.07 19.22
N ASP A 732 20.00 -2.96 18.61
CA ASP A 732 18.74 -2.30 18.98
C ASP A 732 17.57 -3.08 18.37
N THR A 733 16.94 -3.93 19.18
CA THR A 733 15.82 -4.80 18.77
C THR A 733 14.52 -4.04 18.47
N LYS A 734 14.46 -2.73 18.75
CA LYS A 734 13.33 -1.86 18.40
C LYS A 734 13.43 -1.32 16.98
N LYS A 735 14.62 -1.38 16.37
CA LYS A 735 14.83 -1.02 14.96
C LYS A 735 14.40 -2.15 14.03
N PRO A 736 14.08 -1.85 12.75
CA PRO A 736 13.74 -2.89 11.78
C PRO A 736 14.88 -3.90 11.62
N ILE A 737 14.52 -5.18 11.69
CA ILE A 737 15.39 -6.31 11.32
C ILE A 737 14.72 -7.00 10.15
N ALA A 738 15.29 -6.83 8.96
CA ALA A 738 14.78 -7.42 7.73
C ALA A 738 15.73 -8.52 7.26
N SER A 739 15.19 -9.63 6.76
CA SER A 739 15.98 -10.73 6.24
C SER A 739 15.41 -11.29 4.93
N VAL A 740 16.28 -11.87 4.10
CA VAL A 740 15.89 -12.54 2.86
C VAL A 740 16.79 -13.74 2.60
N PHE A 741 16.25 -14.79 2.01
CA PHE A 741 16.99 -15.99 1.66
C PHE A 741 16.62 -16.45 0.25
N THR A 742 17.63 -16.76 -0.57
CA THR A 742 17.40 -17.22 -1.94
C THR A 742 18.59 -18.02 -2.44
N GLU A 743 18.37 -18.96 -3.36
CA GLU A 743 19.44 -19.75 -4.00
C GLU A 743 20.37 -20.40 -2.95
N ASN A 744 21.59 -19.86 -2.80
CA ASN A 744 22.63 -20.31 -1.87
C ASN A 744 23.10 -19.20 -0.92
N TRP A 745 22.38 -18.07 -0.82
CA TRP A 745 22.81 -16.93 -0.02
C TRP A 745 21.64 -16.27 0.69
N PHE A 746 21.91 -15.72 1.86
CA PHE A 746 20.95 -14.92 2.61
C PHE A 746 21.58 -13.61 3.03
N ALA A 747 20.71 -12.62 3.26
CA ALA A 747 21.11 -11.33 3.77
C ALA A 747 20.16 -10.87 4.88
N TYR A 748 20.68 -10.09 5.80
CA TYR A 748 19.89 -9.45 6.85
C TYR A 748 20.45 -8.09 7.20
N SER A 749 19.56 -7.19 7.64
CA SER A 749 19.92 -5.85 8.12
C SER A 749 19.55 -5.71 9.58
N LEU A 750 20.41 -5.06 10.35
CA LEU A 750 20.19 -4.75 11.77
C LEU A 750 20.87 -3.43 12.15
N TRP A 751 20.43 -2.83 13.26
CA TRP A 751 21.16 -1.72 13.88
C TRP A 751 22.13 -2.27 14.92
N SER A 752 23.40 -1.88 14.85
CA SER A 752 24.43 -2.24 15.82
C SER A 752 24.98 -0.99 16.50
N ASP A 753 24.98 -0.99 17.83
CA ASP A 753 25.64 0.00 18.68
C ASP A 753 27.10 -0.35 18.93
N GLU A 754 27.88 0.64 19.36
CA GLU A 754 29.29 0.47 19.67
C GLU A 754 29.47 -0.32 20.98
N LEU A 755 30.11 -1.48 20.89
CA LEU A 755 30.48 -2.28 22.04
C LEU A 755 31.77 -1.73 22.66
N SER A 756 31.74 -1.38 23.95
CA SER A 756 32.91 -0.94 24.70
C SER A 756 33.79 -2.14 25.08
N THR A 757 34.71 -2.54 24.21
CA THR A 757 35.71 -3.58 24.52
C THR A 757 37.10 -2.97 24.68
N THR A 758 37.85 -3.47 25.67
CA THR A 758 39.21 -2.98 26.00
C THR A 758 40.31 -3.50 25.08
N THR A 759 39.97 -4.36 24.10
CA THR A 759 40.93 -5.19 23.34
C THR A 759 40.68 -5.30 21.84
N SER A 760 39.63 -4.67 21.26
CA SER A 760 39.37 -4.67 19.81
C SER A 760 39.18 -3.26 19.25
N LEU A 761 39.46 -3.09 17.95
CA LEU A 761 39.08 -1.89 17.21
C LEU A 761 37.58 -1.62 17.40
N HIS A 762 37.22 -0.36 17.67
CA HIS A 762 35.83 0.07 17.84
C HIS A 762 35.00 -0.32 16.60
N GLY A 763 33.93 -1.08 16.80
CA GLY A 763 32.94 -1.34 15.76
C GLY A 763 32.24 -0.04 15.34
N SER A 764 31.84 0.08 14.08
CA SER A 764 31.09 1.24 13.62
C SER A 764 29.62 1.14 14.03
N LYS A 765 29.17 2.08 14.85
CA LYS A 765 27.75 2.27 15.15
C LYS A 765 26.96 2.60 13.88
N GLY A 766 25.84 1.93 13.66
CA GLY A 766 24.96 2.21 12.52
C GLY A 766 24.20 0.99 12.01
N TYR A 767 23.52 1.16 10.87
CA TYR A 767 22.88 0.05 10.18
C TYR A 767 23.91 -0.82 9.47
N GLN A 768 23.81 -2.13 9.70
CA GLN A 768 24.68 -3.13 9.10
C GLN A 768 23.85 -4.07 8.22
N LEU A 769 24.27 -4.24 6.97
CA LEU A 769 23.80 -5.25 6.04
C LEU A 769 24.82 -6.39 6.02
N VAL A 770 24.42 -7.58 6.45
CA VAL A 770 25.28 -8.77 6.43
C VAL A 770 24.82 -9.69 5.31
N VAL A 771 25.78 -10.15 4.50
CA VAL A 771 25.53 -11.04 3.37
C VAL A 771 26.34 -12.31 3.55
N THR A 772 25.69 -13.45 3.36
CA THR A 772 26.27 -14.77 3.63
C THR A 772 26.05 -15.70 2.45
N ASP A 773 27.14 -16.21 1.88
CA ASP A 773 27.14 -17.24 0.84
C ASP A 773 27.39 -18.62 1.45
N LEU A 774 26.68 -19.61 0.92
CA LEU A 774 26.78 -21.02 1.32
C LEU A 774 27.37 -21.85 0.16
N TYR A 775 28.44 -22.56 0.44
CA TYR A 775 29.13 -23.47 -0.48
C TYR A 775 29.21 -24.89 0.10
N GLU A 776 29.34 -25.90 -0.76
CA GLU A 776 29.43 -27.31 -0.31
C GLU A 776 30.77 -27.59 0.39
N SER A 777 31.84 -26.90 0.01
CA SER A 777 33.20 -27.11 0.54
C SER A 777 34.03 -25.81 0.53
N PRO A 778 35.00 -25.65 1.46
CA PRO A 778 36.00 -24.60 1.36
C PRO A 778 37.01 -24.82 0.22
N ILE A 779 37.09 -26.03 -0.33
CA ILE A 779 38.08 -26.41 -1.35
C ILE A 779 37.43 -26.31 -2.75
N PRO A 780 38.03 -25.59 -3.72
CA PRO A 780 37.53 -25.59 -5.09
C PRO A 780 37.60 -26.97 -5.75
N ASN A 781 36.67 -27.26 -6.67
CA ASN A 781 36.43 -28.56 -7.30
C ASN A 781 36.10 -29.71 -6.33
N ASP A 782 35.71 -29.40 -5.10
CA ASP A 782 35.32 -30.37 -4.10
C ASP A 782 33.85 -30.16 -3.69
N ARG A 783 33.11 -31.26 -3.61
CA ARG A 783 31.69 -31.29 -3.21
C ARG A 783 31.51 -31.68 -1.73
N GLY A 784 32.61 -31.64 -0.97
CA GLY A 784 32.63 -32.04 0.42
C GLY A 784 32.11 -33.47 0.60
N THR A 785 31.27 -33.67 1.60
CA THR A 785 30.67 -34.97 1.94
C THR A 785 29.67 -35.49 0.91
N LEU A 786 29.15 -34.62 0.02
CA LEU A 786 28.21 -35.02 -1.03
C LEU A 786 28.91 -35.80 -2.15
N GLY A 787 30.22 -35.59 -2.35
CA GLY A 787 31.01 -36.29 -3.37
C GLY A 787 30.40 -36.23 -4.77
N SER A 788 30.45 -37.34 -5.50
CA SER A 788 29.88 -37.45 -6.86
C SER A 788 28.38 -37.76 -6.88
N ASN A 789 27.69 -37.71 -5.74
CA ASN A 789 26.28 -38.10 -5.68
C ASN A 789 25.42 -37.11 -6.48
N ALA A 790 24.54 -37.67 -7.32
CA ALA A 790 23.59 -36.88 -8.11
C ALA A 790 22.43 -36.37 -7.25
N ASN A 791 22.07 -37.12 -6.20
CA ASN A 791 20.99 -36.79 -5.27
C ASN A 791 21.56 -36.59 -3.87
N ALA A 792 20.97 -35.66 -3.12
CA ALA A 792 21.26 -35.44 -1.71
C ALA A 792 19.94 -35.51 -0.93
N SER A 793 19.97 -36.13 0.24
CA SER A 793 18.85 -36.16 1.18
C SER A 793 19.22 -35.33 2.40
N SER A 794 18.30 -34.50 2.88
CA SER A 794 18.43 -33.81 4.17
C SER A 794 18.55 -34.79 5.35
N LEU A 795 18.11 -36.03 5.17
CA LEU A 795 18.25 -37.08 6.17
C LEU A 795 19.59 -37.80 6.06
N ASP A 796 20.37 -37.67 4.99
CA ASP A 796 21.63 -38.40 4.88
C ASP A 796 22.80 -37.65 5.56
N PRO A 797 23.61 -38.31 6.42
CA PRO A 797 23.64 -39.74 6.71
C PRO A 797 23.10 -40.02 8.13
N SER A 798 21.79 -39.88 8.36
CA SER A 798 21.13 -40.33 9.60
C SER A 798 21.29 -41.83 9.83
N ASP A 799 21.61 -42.55 8.75
CA ASP A 799 21.79 -44.00 8.72
C ASP A 799 23.19 -44.43 9.18
N VAL A 800 24.11 -43.48 9.35
CA VAL A 800 25.46 -43.72 9.86
C VAL A 800 25.53 -43.28 11.33
N PRO A 801 25.74 -44.21 12.28
CA PRO A 801 25.87 -43.88 13.69
C PRO A 801 26.96 -42.82 13.92
N ASN A 802 26.62 -41.71 14.59
CA ASN A 802 27.49 -40.57 14.87
C ASN A 802 27.87 -39.68 13.67
N ALA A 803 27.24 -39.82 12.52
CA ALA A 803 27.41 -38.83 11.46
C ALA A 803 26.56 -37.58 11.75
N GLY A 804 27.18 -36.40 11.70
CA GLY A 804 26.49 -35.12 11.79
C GLY A 804 25.90 -34.68 10.44
N PRO A 805 25.07 -33.62 10.42
CA PRO A 805 24.51 -33.08 9.19
C PRO A 805 25.61 -32.56 8.26
N VAL A 806 25.33 -32.55 6.96
CA VAL A 806 26.21 -31.92 5.97
C VAL A 806 26.16 -30.41 6.12
N LEU A 807 27.14 -29.86 6.82
CA LEU A 807 27.26 -28.42 7.08
C LEU A 807 27.81 -27.67 5.85
N PRO A 808 27.22 -26.52 5.48
CA PRO A 808 27.78 -25.68 4.43
C PRO A 808 29.10 -25.02 4.87
N HIS A 809 29.98 -24.78 3.91
CA HIS A 809 31.05 -23.80 4.07
C HIS A 809 30.47 -22.40 3.91
N VAL A 810 30.60 -21.58 4.95
CA VAL A 810 29.95 -20.27 5.04
C VAL A 810 30.97 -19.16 4.88
N ILE A 811 30.71 -18.25 3.94
CA ILE A 811 31.48 -17.01 3.77
C ILE A 811 30.54 -15.84 4.03
N SER A 812 30.83 -15.05 5.05
CA SER A 812 29.98 -13.94 5.49
C SER A 812 30.77 -12.65 5.56
N GLN A 813 30.14 -11.55 5.16
CA GLN A 813 30.71 -10.21 5.20
C GLN A 813 29.65 -9.19 5.58
N SER A 814 30.02 -8.21 6.42
CA SER A 814 29.16 -7.10 6.82
C SER A 814 29.48 -5.83 6.03
N PHE A 815 28.46 -4.99 5.85
CA PHE A 815 28.55 -3.67 5.22
C PHE A 815 27.77 -2.67 6.06
N VAL A 816 28.27 -1.45 6.18
CA VAL A 816 27.55 -0.31 6.76
C VAL A 816 26.70 0.34 5.67
N VAL A 817 25.43 0.57 5.99
CA VAL A 817 24.47 1.25 5.11
C VAL A 817 23.94 2.53 5.78
N PRO A 818 23.57 3.57 5.01
CA PRO A 818 23.27 4.89 5.56
C PRO A 818 21.92 5.00 6.28
N GLU A 819 20.98 4.09 6.02
CA GLU A 819 19.61 4.15 6.53
C GLU A 819 19.02 2.74 6.77
N ALA A 820 17.96 2.66 7.58
CA ALA A 820 17.23 1.44 7.85
C ALA A 820 16.62 0.80 6.60
N ILE A 821 16.77 -0.52 6.51
CA ILE A 821 16.04 -1.36 5.55
C ILE A 821 14.86 -1.99 6.29
N THR A 822 13.65 -1.65 5.88
CA THR A 822 12.40 -2.11 6.53
C THR A 822 11.92 -3.45 5.97
N HIS A 823 12.12 -3.70 4.68
CA HIS A 823 11.75 -4.94 4.00
C HIS A 823 12.79 -5.30 2.94
N MET A 824 13.00 -6.60 2.74
CA MET A 824 13.88 -7.15 1.71
C MET A 824 13.12 -8.14 0.81
N SER A 825 13.42 -8.11 -0.48
CA SER A 825 13.00 -9.10 -1.46
C SER A 825 14.08 -9.26 -2.53
N VAL A 826 13.91 -10.20 -3.45
CA VAL A 826 14.88 -10.46 -4.52
C VAL A 826 14.18 -10.51 -5.86
N SER A 827 14.81 -9.99 -6.90
CA SER A 827 14.32 -10.12 -8.28
C SER A 827 14.22 -11.59 -8.69
N GLN A 828 13.14 -11.96 -9.36
CA GLN A 828 12.90 -13.33 -9.84
C GLN A 828 12.76 -13.36 -11.36
N THR A 829 13.47 -14.29 -12.00
CA THR A 829 13.40 -14.51 -13.45
C THR A 829 13.12 -15.97 -13.75
N ARG A 830 12.73 -16.26 -14.99
CA ARG A 830 12.16 -17.54 -15.38
C ARG A 830 13.13 -18.71 -15.12
N GLN A 831 14.42 -18.53 -15.37
CA GLN A 831 15.45 -19.57 -15.30
C GLN A 831 16.55 -19.25 -14.27
N GLY A 832 16.57 -18.06 -13.69
CA GLY A 832 17.58 -17.66 -12.71
C GLY A 832 18.99 -17.51 -13.32
N ILE A 833 19.05 -17.15 -14.62
CA ILE A 833 20.31 -16.90 -15.35
C ILE A 833 20.80 -15.48 -15.09
N THR A 834 19.90 -14.49 -15.16
CA THR A 834 20.27 -13.10 -14.84
C THR A 834 20.72 -13.02 -13.38
N THR A 835 21.67 -12.13 -13.07
CA THR A 835 22.09 -11.93 -11.68
C THR A 835 20.92 -11.45 -10.84
N ARG A 836 20.75 -11.99 -9.63
CA ARG A 836 19.72 -11.50 -8.72
C ARG A 836 20.06 -10.09 -8.23
N GLN A 837 19.04 -9.28 -7.99
CA GLN A 837 19.13 -7.95 -7.39
C GLN A 837 18.42 -7.99 -6.03
N LEU A 838 19.08 -7.49 -4.99
CA LEU A 838 18.48 -7.34 -3.66
C LEU A 838 17.62 -6.07 -3.67
N LEU A 839 16.31 -6.23 -3.50
CA LEU A 839 15.37 -5.12 -3.44
C LEU A 839 15.13 -4.77 -1.97
N CYS A 840 15.40 -3.53 -1.59
CA CYS A 840 15.24 -3.03 -0.22
C CYS A 840 14.30 -1.83 -0.19
N THR A 841 13.37 -1.83 0.77
CA THR A 841 12.56 -0.66 1.10
C THR A 841 13.23 0.12 2.23
N LEU A 842 13.46 1.41 2.01
CA LEU A 842 14.13 2.29 2.95
C LEU A 842 13.14 3.06 3.82
N GLU A 843 13.58 3.53 5.00
CA GLU A 843 12.78 4.38 5.90
C GLU A 843 12.42 5.74 5.27
N SER A 844 13.22 6.21 4.31
CA SER A 844 12.98 7.39 3.46
C SER A 844 11.89 7.21 2.40
N ASN A 845 11.13 6.11 2.44
CA ASN A 845 10.06 5.79 1.48
C ASN A 845 10.56 5.61 0.04
N SER A 846 11.81 5.17 -0.12
CA SER A 846 12.42 4.82 -1.40
C SER A 846 12.64 3.33 -1.53
N ILE A 847 12.62 2.81 -2.77
CA ILE A 847 12.95 1.42 -3.06
C ILE A 847 14.27 1.39 -3.81
N ILE A 848 15.26 0.68 -3.27
CA ILE A 848 16.59 0.53 -3.85
C ILE A 848 16.79 -0.91 -4.33
N GLY A 849 17.40 -1.07 -5.50
CA GLY A 849 17.81 -2.36 -6.02
C GLY A 849 19.33 -2.49 -6.00
N ILE A 850 19.88 -3.19 -5.01
CA ILE A 850 21.32 -3.38 -4.84
C ILE A 850 21.80 -4.59 -5.68
N PRO A 851 22.70 -4.39 -6.65
CA PRO A 851 23.23 -5.48 -7.48
C PRO A 851 24.07 -6.47 -6.67
N ARG A 852 23.94 -7.78 -6.99
CA ARG A 852 24.62 -8.84 -6.25
C ARG A 852 26.15 -8.77 -6.25
N TYR A 853 26.78 -8.17 -7.26
CA TYR A 853 28.24 -8.04 -7.30
C TYR A 853 28.79 -7.08 -6.23
N LEU A 854 28.00 -6.07 -5.80
CA LEU A 854 28.39 -5.19 -4.69
C LEU A 854 28.32 -5.92 -3.34
N LEU A 855 27.45 -6.92 -3.26
CA LEU A 855 27.16 -7.69 -2.05
C LEU A 855 27.98 -8.97 -1.93
N ASP A 856 29.00 -9.17 -2.77
CA ASP A 856 29.78 -10.41 -2.72
C ASP A 856 30.66 -10.48 -1.46
N PRO A 857 30.48 -11.49 -0.59
CA PRO A 857 31.25 -11.59 0.64
C PRO A 857 32.71 -12.02 0.40
N ARG A 858 33.07 -12.45 -0.81
CA ARG A 858 34.46 -12.83 -1.18
C ARG A 858 35.32 -11.65 -1.62
N ARG A 859 34.80 -10.42 -1.57
CA ARG A 859 35.54 -9.20 -1.92
C ARG A 859 36.81 -9.06 -1.06
N PRO A 860 38.00 -8.86 -1.64
CA PRO A 860 39.25 -8.80 -0.88
C PRO A 860 39.30 -7.66 0.15
N VAL A 861 39.58 -8.01 1.41
CA VAL A 861 39.70 -7.05 2.52
C VAL A 861 41.13 -6.49 2.57
N GLY A 862 41.25 -5.16 2.65
CA GLY A 862 42.54 -4.48 2.86
C GLY A 862 43.50 -4.48 1.65
N ARG A 863 43.11 -5.05 0.51
CA ARG A 863 43.91 -5.09 -0.72
C ARG A 863 43.05 -5.00 -1.97
N ASP A 864 43.69 -4.67 -3.09
CA ASP A 864 43.06 -4.74 -4.41
C ASP A 864 42.96 -6.21 -4.90
N PRO A 865 41.99 -6.52 -5.77
CA PRO A 865 41.82 -7.87 -6.30
C PRO A 865 42.98 -8.29 -7.20
N ILE A 866 43.41 -9.54 -7.07
CA ILE A 866 44.42 -10.15 -7.97
C ILE A 866 43.80 -10.45 -9.36
N PRO A 867 44.59 -10.72 -10.42
CA PRO A 867 44.05 -10.96 -11.76
C PRO A 867 42.95 -12.04 -11.83
N ALA A 868 43.10 -13.15 -11.09
CA ALA A 868 42.08 -14.20 -11.03
C ALA A 868 40.77 -13.72 -10.38
N GLU A 869 40.85 -12.92 -9.31
CA GLU A 869 39.67 -12.33 -8.65
C GLU A 869 39.00 -11.26 -9.54
N GLN A 870 39.80 -10.52 -10.32
CA GLN A 870 39.29 -9.55 -11.30
C GLN A 870 38.57 -10.24 -12.47
N GLU A 871 39.04 -11.42 -12.91
CA GLU A 871 38.38 -12.25 -13.92
C GLU A 871 37.00 -12.73 -13.43
N GLU A 872 36.86 -12.98 -12.13
CA GLU A 872 35.56 -13.26 -11.49
C GLU A 872 34.67 -12.01 -11.31
N GLY A 873 35.19 -10.82 -11.57
CA GLY A 873 34.49 -9.55 -11.35
C GLY A 873 34.48 -9.09 -9.88
N LEU A 874 35.37 -9.62 -9.02
CA LEU A 874 35.47 -9.18 -7.63
C LEU A 874 36.13 -7.79 -7.54
N LEU A 875 35.57 -6.98 -6.66
CA LEU A 875 36.06 -5.64 -6.34
C LEU A 875 36.68 -5.65 -4.94
N ARG A 876 37.63 -4.74 -4.69
CA ARG A 876 38.12 -4.48 -3.32
C ARG A 876 36.94 -4.27 -2.37
N TYR A 877 37.00 -4.87 -1.19
CA TYR A 877 35.99 -4.67 -0.16
C TYR A 877 35.97 -3.21 0.29
N SER A 878 34.79 -2.60 0.22
CA SER A 878 34.47 -1.32 0.84
C SER A 878 33.45 -1.60 1.94
N PRO A 879 33.76 -1.29 3.21
CA PRO A 879 32.85 -1.54 4.31
C PRO A 879 31.59 -0.69 4.23
N VAL A 880 31.62 0.45 3.55
CA VAL A 880 30.45 1.31 3.36
C VAL A 880 29.87 1.07 1.97
N ILE A 881 28.57 0.78 1.93
CA ILE A 881 27.76 0.80 0.70
C ILE A 881 26.97 2.10 0.72
N GLU A 882 27.36 3.05 -0.12
CA GLU A 882 26.58 4.26 -0.34
C GLU A 882 25.35 3.92 -1.19
N PHE A 883 24.20 4.45 -0.80
CA PHE A 883 22.98 4.37 -1.60
C PHE A 883 23.03 5.42 -2.72
N ASP A 884 23.74 5.10 -3.80
CA ASP A 884 23.76 5.92 -5.01
C ASP A 884 22.30 6.10 -5.50
N PRO A 885 21.82 7.34 -5.72
CA PRO A 885 20.49 7.61 -6.26
C PRO A 885 20.15 6.82 -7.54
N LYS A 886 21.14 6.38 -8.32
CA LYS A 886 20.94 5.53 -9.51
C LYS A 886 20.41 4.13 -9.19
N LEU A 887 20.61 3.65 -7.96
CA LEU A 887 20.11 2.35 -7.51
C LEU A 887 18.64 2.46 -7.04
N ILE A 888 18.12 3.66 -6.84
CA ILE A 888 16.75 3.90 -6.40
C ILE A 888 15.79 3.67 -7.58
N ILE A 889 15.11 2.52 -7.58
CA ILE A 889 14.18 2.14 -8.66
C ILE A 889 12.88 2.93 -8.64
N SER A 890 12.53 3.53 -7.50
CA SER A 890 11.41 4.46 -7.36
C SER A 890 11.74 5.90 -7.79
N HIS A 891 13.00 6.20 -8.14
CA HIS A 891 13.49 7.52 -8.55
C HIS A 891 12.97 8.68 -7.68
N LYS A 892 12.14 9.58 -8.24
CA LYS A 892 11.54 10.73 -7.54
C LYS A 892 10.24 10.36 -6.80
N ARG A 893 9.66 9.18 -7.05
CA ARG A 893 8.42 8.77 -6.39
C ARG A 893 8.71 8.36 -4.96
N GLU A 894 8.10 9.10 -4.03
CA GLU A 894 8.07 8.75 -2.61
C GLU A 894 6.92 7.76 -2.40
N VAL A 895 7.26 6.50 -2.13
CA VAL A 895 6.29 5.41 -2.01
C VAL A 895 6.03 5.16 -0.53
N LEU A 896 4.96 5.79 -0.01
CA LEU A 896 4.70 5.85 1.41
C LEU A 896 4.22 4.51 1.99
N GLY A 897 4.74 4.18 3.17
CA GLY A 897 4.18 3.15 4.05
C GLY A 897 4.17 1.74 3.47
N ILE A 898 5.19 1.36 2.70
CA ILE A 898 5.33 0.02 2.11
C ILE A 898 5.41 -1.06 3.19
N LYS A 899 4.63 -2.12 2.97
CA LYS A 899 4.50 -3.33 3.81
C LYS A 899 5.09 -4.58 3.17
N GLY A 900 5.25 -4.59 1.86
CA GLY A 900 5.80 -5.72 1.15
C GLY A 900 6.16 -5.37 -0.27
N VAL A 901 7.08 -6.16 -0.82
CA VAL A 901 7.50 -6.10 -2.22
C VAL A 901 7.46 -7.52 -2.74
N ILE A 902 6.65 -7.75 -3.76
CA ILE A 902 6.56 -9.03 -4.47
C ILE A 902 7.13 -8.89 -5.87
N THR A 903 7.72 -9.96 -6.36
CA THR A 903 8.33 -10.02 -7.68
C THR A 903 7.77 -11.18 -8.48
N SER A 904 7.67 -11.01 -9.80
CA SER A 904 7.25 -12.09 -10.69
C SER A 904 8.16 -12.14 -11.93
N PRO A 905 8.53 -13.34 -12.41
CA PRO A 905 9.30 -13.47 -13.63
C PRO A 905 8.49 -13.03 -14.86
N ALA A 906 9.11 -12.31 -15.79
CA ALA A 906 8.57 -12.13 -17.13
C ALA A 906 8.84 -13.37 -18.00
N ILE A 907 8.34 -13.40 -19.25
CA ILE A 907 8.75 -14.42 -20.22
C ILE A 907 10.21 -14.21 -20.62
N LEU A 908 10.64 -12.94 -20.67
CA LEU A 908 12.03 -12.54 -20.87
C LEU A 908 12.86 -12.81 -19.61
N GLU A 909 14.00 -13.48 -19.80
CA GLU A 909 14.91 -13.85 -18.73
C GLU A 909 15.67 -12.66 -18.16
N SER A 910 15.80 -11.57 -18.92
CA SER A 910 16.46 -10.36 -18.45
C SER A 910 15.61 -9.51 -17.50
N THR A 911 14.31 -9.79 -17.36
CA THR A 911 13.33 -8.87 -16.74
C THR A 911 12.57 -9.52 -15.57
N SER A 912 12.52 -8.81 -14.44
CA SER A 912 11.66 -9.12 -13.29
C SER A 912 10.64 -8.01 -13.10
N LEU A 913 9.37 -8.38 -12.90
CA LEU A 913 8.33 -7.45 -12.47
C LEU A 913 8.42 -7.23 -10.98
N VAL A 914 8.23 -5.99 -10.51
CA VAL A 914 8.30 -5.60 -9.11
C VAL A 914 7.02 -4.86 -8.75
N PHE A 915 6.38 -5.27 -7.66
CA PHE A 915 5.19 -4.61 -7.13
C PHE A 915 5.35 -4.41 -5.62
N ALA A 916 5.33 -3.15 -5.19
CA ALA A 916 5.39 -2.75 -3.80
C ALA A 916 4.01 -2.25 -3.36
N TYR A 917 3.61 -2.66 -2.15
CA TYR A 917 2.28 -2.37 -1.62
C TYR A 917 2.33 -1.97 -0.14
N GLY A 918 1.38 -1.14 0.27
CA GLY A 918 1.24 -0.65 1.64
C GLY A 918 0.18 0.44 1.72
N ILE A 919 0.53 1.63 2.19
CA ILE A 919 -0.32 2.83 2.03
C ILE A 919 -0.42 3.16 0.54
N ASP A 920 0.73 3.28 -0.12
CA ASP A 920 0.83 3.45 -1.56
C ASP A 920 0.95 2.10 -2.29
N VAL A 921 0.72 2.16 -3.60
CA VAL A 921 1.00 1.05 -4.51
C VAL A 921 1.94 1.55 -5.60
N PHE A 922 3.04 0.83 -5.81
CA PHE A 922 4.03 1.12 -6.85
C PHE A 922 4.37 -0.15 -7.63
N GLY A 923 4.39 -0.06 -8.96
CA GLY A 923 4.81 -1.15 -9.84
C GLY A 923 5.87 -0.69 -10.82
N THR A 924 6.85 -1.55 -11.11
CA THR A 924 7.89 -1.30 -12.11
C THR A 924 8.48 -2.61 -12.63
N ARG A 925 9.46 -2.51 -13.53
CA ARG A 925 10.25 -3.62 -14.06
C ARG A 925 11.72 -3.36 -13.78
N VAL A 926 12.46 -4.39 -13.44
CA VAL A 926 13.91 -4.31 -13.23
C VAL A 926 14.64 -5.27 -14.14
N ASN A 927 15.81 -4.83 -14.62
CA ASN A 927 16.68 -5.59 -15.50
C ASN A 927 18.09 -5.71 -14.87
N PRO A 928 18.30 -6.64 -13.93
CA PRO A 928 19.54 -6.71 -13.14
C PRO A 928 20.82 -6.80 -13.97
N SER A 929 20.79 -7.51 -15.10
CA SER A 929 21.92 -7.69 -16.02
C SER A 929 21.76 -6.93 -17.34
N ALA A 930 20.97 -5.84 -17.32
CA ALA A 930 20.46 -5.17 -18.51
C ALA A 930 19.58 -6.07 -19.41
N ALA A 931 18.87 -5.47 -20.37
CA ALA A 931 17.89 -6.16 -21.19
C ALA A 931 18.56 -6.87 -22.40
N PHE A 932 19.19 -8.03 -22.15
CA PHE A 932 20.00 -8.75 -23.15
C PHE A 932 19.19 -9.57 -24.18
N ASP A 933 17.90 -9.81 -23.93
CA ASP A 933 16.99 -10.61 -24.75
C ASP A 933 15.95 -9.77 -25.51
N ILE A 934 16.09 -8.44 -25.48
CA ILE A 934 15.28 -7.49 -26.26
C ILE A 934 16.18 -6.44 -26.93
N LEU A 935 15.78 -6.00 -28.12
CA LEU A 935 16.47 -4.94 -28.82
C LEU A 935 16.18 -3.58 -28.14
N GLY A 936 17.22 -2.87 -27.69
CA GLY A 936 17.05 -1.59 -27.00
C GLY A 936 16.34 -0.52 -27.86
N LYS A 937 15.63 0.40 -27.20
CA LYS A 937 14.93 1.52 -27.87
C LYS A 937 15.87 2.40 -28.70
N ALA A 938 17.14 2.50 -28.30
CA ALA A 938 18.18 3.24 -29.00
C ALA A 938 18.69 2.58 -30.31
N PHE A 939 18.22 1.36 -30.64
CA PHE A 939 18.62 0.70 -31.87
C PHE A 939 18.13 1.47 -33.10
N ASN A 940 19.04 1.94 -33.95
CA ASN A 940 18.73 2.75 -35.11
C ASN A 940 18.19 1.91 -36.28
N LYS A 941 16.90 1.57 -36.20
CA LYS A 941 16.18 0.80 -37.23
C LYS A 941 16.19 1.51 -38.58
N LEU A 942 16.10 2.84 -38.61
CA LEU A 942 16.12 3.62 -39.84
C LEU A 942 17.43 3.45 -40.60
N SER A 943 18.57 3.52 -39.90
CA SER A 943 19.89 3.30 -40.50
C SER A 943 20.01 1.88 -41.07
N LEU A 944 19.49 0.87 -40.38
CA LEU A 944 19.48 -0.51 -40.86
C LEU A 944 18.70 -0.63 -42.17
N VAL A 945 17.46 -0.14 -42.19
CA VAL A 945 16.58 -0.18 -43.37
C VAL A 945 17.19 0.61 -44.54
N ALA A 946 17.71 1.81 -44.29
CA ALA A 946 18.35 2.64 -45.31
C ALA A 946 19.57 1.95 -45.94
N THR A 947 20.39 1.26 -45.12
CA THR A 947 21.56 0.52 -45.59
C THR A 947 21.16 -0.66 -46.47
N VAL A 948 20.15 -1.44 -46.04
CA VAL A 948 19.63 -2.57 -46.82
C VAL A 948 19.07 -2.10 -48.17
N LEU A 949 18.33 -0.99 -48.21
CA LEU A 949 17.83 -0.39 -49.44
C LEU A 949 18.96 0.09 -50.35
N ALA A 950 19.96 0.79 -49.80
CA ALA A 950 21.11 1.27 -50.56
C ALA A 950 21.91 0.11 -51.19
N LEU A 951 22.15 -0.97 -50.44
CA LEU A 951 22.77 -2.19 -50.95
C LEU A 951 21.91 -2.86 -52.02
N GLY A 952 20.60 -2.95 -51.81
CA GLY A 952 19.66 -3.51 -52.79
C GLY A 952 19.66 -2.76 -54.12
N VAL A 953 19.62 -1.42 -54.07
CA VAL A 953 19.73 -0.56 -55.27
C VAL A 953 21.12 -0.73 -55.91
N GLY A 954 22.18 -0.76 -55.11
CA GLY A 954 23.55 -1.00 -55.59
C GLY A 954 23.66 -2.32 -56.37
N VAL A 955 23.10 -3.40 -55.83
CA VAL A 955 23.07 -4.71 -56.49
C VAL A 955 22.21 -4.68 -57.76
N ALA A 956 21.04 -4.05 -57.72
CA ALA A 956 20.15 -3.93 -58.89
C ALA A 956 20.79 -3.16 -60.05
N VAL A 957 21.65 -2.17 -59.76
CA VAL A 957 22.41 -1.42 -60.76
C VAL A 957 23.64 -2.20 -61.24
N LEU A 958 24.41 -2.78 -60.32
CA LEU A 958 25.68 -3.47 -60.65
C LEU A 958 25.46 -4.82 -61.34
N ALA A 959 24.43 -5.58 -60.96
CA ALA A 959 24.16 -6.91 -61.53
C ALA A 959 24.02 -6.90 -63.07
N PRO A 960 23.20 -6.03 -63.70
CA PRO A 960 23.13 -5.95 -65.16
C PRO A 960 24.42 -5.40 -65.78
N MET A 961 25.14 -4.48 -65.12
CA MET A 961 26.44 -3.98 -65.60
C MET A 961 27.49 -5.09 -65.66
N VAL A 962 27.59 -5.90 -64.61
CA VAL A 962 28.51 -7.04 -64.55
C VAL A 962 28.10 -8.12 -65.54
N ARG A 963 26.80 -8.44 -65.64
CA ARG A 963 26.28 -9.41 -66.62
C ARG A 963 26.61 -8.97 -68.05
N ARG A 964 26.41 -7.70 -68.38
CA ARG A 964 26.78 -7.12 -69.68
C ARG A 964 28.29 -7.19 -69.91
N LYS A 965 29.11 -6.83 -68.92
CA LYS A 965 30.58 -6.91 -69.01
C LYS A 965 31.07 -8.34 -69.25
N GLN A 966 30.50 -9.33 -68.54
CA GLN A 966 30.83 -10.74 -68.70
C GLN A 966 30.39 -11.29 -70.05
N ILE A 967 29.19 -10.94 -70.53
CA ILE A 967 28.73 -11.31 -71.87
C ILE A 967 29.70 -10.72 -72.92
N ASN A 968 29.97 -9.42 -72.89
CA ASN A 968 30.89 -8.79 -73.84
C ASN A 968 32.30 -9.40 -73.81
N GLY A 969 32.84 -9.70 -72.62
CA GLY A 969 34.15 -10.35 -72.48
C GLY A 969 34.20 -11.76 -73.07
N ARG A 970 33.09 -12.53 -72.97
CA ARG A 970 32.99 -13.84 -73.62
C ARG A 970 32.89 -13.73 -75.14
N TRP A 971 32.23 -12.70 -75.66
CA TRP A 971 32.07 -12.46 -77.09
C TRP A 971 33.31 -11.88 -77.77
N LEU A 972 34.25 -11.29 -77.01
CA LEU A 972 35.56 -10.83 -77.51
C LEU A 972 36.62 -11.93 -77.53
N ASN A 973 36.41 -13.02 -76.77
CA ASN A 973 37.31 -14.17 -76.68
C ASN A 973 36.80 -15.40 -77.48
N ALA A 974 35.72 -15.24 -78.24
CA ALA A 974 35.21 -16.16 -79.25
C ALA A 974 35.44 -15.53 -80.61
#